data_AF-A0A7C5VKM5-F1
#
_entry.id   AF-A0A7C5VKM5-F1
#
_cell.length_a   1.000
_cell.length_b   1.000
_cell.length_c   1.000
_cell.angle_alpha   90.00
_cell.angle_beta   90.00
_cell.angle_gamma   90.00
#
_symmetry.space_group_name_H-M   'P 1'
#
loop_
_entity.id
_entity.type
_entity.pdbx_description
1 polymer ?
#
loop_
_entity_poly.entity_id
_entity_poly.type
_entity_poly.pdbx_seq_one_letter_code
_entity_poly.pdbx_strand_id
1 'polypeptide(L)'
;MKLNVSLSVIFLLSFWLSSCEVNFKLLDTKPPNIVVYSPIENRTYYNRLPIHIQVNEIYEKPKESGIQKISIKISRIYNTMYDTTIFETNIHTNANEVIVKFNFNIPFFGMYSEPIYINIEAVDNQGNKSTRQLAVSQSPIPILSIYLPLLPYSTNTNKFLISERINITTEYYGEIESVKLIISNNNVSELDVDFFNEYTWYIEKELPLEPNQNNYIYASLKTINNFTTNSGPILIFYDILPPSVEIVNITNGQNLPLSTHIDIQANDNNYIYEVKLIVIPTNSSIPSIILSTNYFFYCSFIVEFPSGGEYYLIPYAKDIAGNETYGQTNLVIVNSEMPYIYVFEPINDFNTLSTNKNSITLSGKAGIGTPNKITNIKIFIENNGNTIETNLNFNSETVNFSINLNLGQGTNQINYFALSDNNKSTPTNYVNIIVDSIPPIAEIIYPTNNELFTTNIISIITYINDTNFSSGIYGNIITSSTNITIWQNTNTNYITLDYGRNQISLIVYDFFGNSKTNTISVIFSTNIYVSVNGNDNNSGLVKNEPLKTIQKAIEKSMEININNILISIGTYTKGNGLNMNSSGVVISNENFNLIGGWDETFENIIGKSVIDANGLNHGIFISNSGINIKNFTIINAIADGITPIDKVGGGILIFSSSGELQNITISNNIAQTGAGIYILNSTDLYISNINLFNNSNTAIEITNSLGIELFNVEVNNNFNGVAIIDSQNSSIINSSFRYNKQNAIKIVNGIQNYVSNSQIVFNSNTTTSGGIIEIVSSNSIISLLNNSVISNYGKVGGIKILEKSPSSSQGKITIYGNYIALNNSTEALGGAIYGSNTTKLLIKDNILSNNTTSSESKTITIFSSFNGNWSKLELSGNKFYGIGQNPVAIWEEGEASGDIKNHTISNNIFYLSTYTNLYRDISGTNLLPTYIPSSIIGINFLNAVPNSDHDANPSTNNI
;
A
#
# COMPACT_ATOMS: atom_id res chain seq x y z
N MET A 1 25.15 -59.79 5.37
CA MET A 1 25.66 -60.28 6.67
C MET A 1 24.67 -59.89 7.76
N LYS A 2 24.59 -60.65 8.86
CA LYS A 2 23.55 -60.56 9.91
C LYS A 2 24.21 -60.87 11.28
N LEU A 3 23.52 -60.57 12.41
CA LEU A 3 23.89 -60.86 13.83
C LEU A 3 24.97 -59.94 14.45
N ASN A 4 25.08 -59.70 15.79
CA ASN A 4 24.22 -59.90 17.00
C ASN A 4 24.82 -59.09 18.20
N VAL A 5 24.26 -58.99 19.44
CA VAL A 5 22.91 -58.77 20.01
C VAL A 5 23.01 -58.65 21.54
N SER A 6 22.33 -57.66 22.16
CA SER A 6 21.80 -57.70 23.55
C SER A 6 20.69 -56.61 23.67
N LEU A 7 19.39 -56.87 23.85
CA LEU A 7 18.62 -57.72 24.80
C LEU A 7 18.78 -57.21 26.27
N SER A 8 17.73 -56.85 27.04
CA SER A 8 16.51 -57.62 27.43
C SER A 8 15.50 -56.73 28.23
N VAL A 9 14.22 -57.03 28.59
CA VAL A 9 13.17 -58.04 28.22
C VAL A 9 11.78 -57.63 28.84
N ILE A 10 10.71 -57.62 28.02
CA ILE A 10 9.29 -58.09 28.22
C ILE A 10 8.50 -57.81 29.54
N PHE A 11 7.24 -57.31 29.44
CA PHE A 11 6.00 -58.02 29.85
C PHE A 11 4.68 -57.43 29.28
N LEU A 12 3.68 -58.29 29.01
CA LEU A 12 2.30 -57.96 28.57
C LEU A 12 1.30 -58.02 29.73
N LEU A 13 0.19 -57.24 29.67
CA LEU A 13 -1.22 -57.70 29.68
C LEU A 13 -2.23 -56.53 29.63
N SER A 14 -3.53 -56.81 29.68
CA SER A 14 -4.58 -56.08 28.93
C SER A 14 -5.85 -55.62 29.70
N PHE A 15 -6.59 -54.70 29.06
CA PHE A 15 -8.03 -54.35 29.24
C PHE A 15 -8.51 -53.37 30.35
N TRP A 16 -9.02 -52.22 29.88
CA TRP A 16 -10.20 -51.42 30.29
C TRP A 16 -10.60 -51.30 31.78
N LEU A 17 -10.55 -50.07 32.33
CA LEU A 17 -11.77 -49.26 32.65
C LEU A 17 -11.45 -47.84 33.18
N SER A 18 -12.44 -46.95 33.05
CA SER A 18 -12.66 -45.69 33.80
C SER A 18 -11.56 -44.61 33.86
N SER A 19 -11.78 -43.57 33.06
CA SER A 19 -11.63 -42.14 33.41
C SER A 19 -10.96 -41.77 34.74
N CYS A 20 -9.71 -41.33 34.65
CA CYS A 20 -9.18 -40.25 35.49
C CYS A 20 -8.42 -39.29 34.58
N GLU A 21 -9.11 -38.24 34.14
CA GLU A 21 -8.49 -37.14 33.41
C GLU A 21 -7.70 -36.26 34.39
N VAL A 22 -6.53 -36.75 34.80
CA VAL A 22 -5.55 -35.92 35.49
C VAL A 22 -4.95 -34.99 34.45
N ASN A 23 -5.60 -33.84 34.27
CA ASN A 23 -5.10 -32.73 33.47
C ASN A 23 -3.83 -32.17 34.12
N PHE A 24 -2.71 -32.85 33.90
CA PHE A 24 -1.40 -32.24 33.93
C PHE A 24 -1.35 -31.23 32.80
N LYS A 25 -1.87 -30.03 33.10
CA LYS A 25 -1.48 -28.81 32.42
C LYS A 25 0.01 -28.61 32.74
N LEU A 26 0.85 -29.32 32.00
CA LEU A 26 2.24 -28.93 31.78
C LEU A 26 2.15 -27.51 31.27
N LEU A 27 2.31 -26.56 32.18
CA LEU A 27 2.49 -25.15 31.88
C LEU A 27 3.73 -25.11 31.01
N ASP A 28 3.55 -24.91 29.71
CA ASP A 28 4.69 -24.53 28.91
C ASP A 28 5.07 -23.11 29.33
N THR A 29 6.21 -23.04 29.97
CA THR A 29 6.82 -21.80 30.47
C THR A 29 7.89 -21.30 29.51
N LYS A 30 8.11 -21.97 28.38
CA LYS A 30 9.11 -21.58 27.39
C LYS A 30 8.47 -20.68 26.33
N PRO A 31 8.86 -19.39 26.27
CA PRO A 31 8.36 -18.50 25.24
C PRO A 31 8.92 -18.87 23.85
N PRO A 32 8.29 -18.40 22.75
CA PRO A 32 8.74 -18.68 21.38
C PRO A 32 10.21 -18.36 21.13
N ASN A 33 10.92 -19.18 20.35
CA ASN A 33 12.31 -18.87 19.98
C ASN A 33 12.36 -17.94 18.77
N ILE A 34 12.83 -16.71 18.96
CA ILE A 34 13.02 -15.73 17.89
C ILE A 34 14.45 -15.84 17.37
N VAL A 35 14.63 -16.40 16.17
CA VAL A 35 15.91 -16.52 15.48
C VAL A 35 15.99 -15.49 14.35
N VAL A 36 16.85 -14.48 14.52
CA VAL A 36 17.10 -13.48 13.47
C VAL A 36 18.28 -13.95 12.62
N TYR A 37 18.01 -14.24 11.35
CA TYR A 37 19.00 -14.56 10.33
C TYR A 37 19.37 -13.29 9.57
N SER A 38 20.31 -12.52 10.12
CA SER A 38 20.95 -11.42 9.41
C SER A 38 22.13 -11.96 8.59
N PRO A 39 22.28 -11.61 7.30
CA PRO A 39 23.43 -12.03 6.50
C PRO A 39 24.67 -11.17 6.83
N ILE A 40 25.18 -11.30 8.06
CA ILE A 40 26.40 -10.60 8.52
C ILE A 40 27.29 -11.56 9.33
N GLU A 41 27.81 -12.58 8.65
CA GLU A 41 29.11 -13.19 9.03
C GLU A 41 30.23 -12.87 8.02
N ASN A 42 29.93 -12.17 6.92
CA ASN A 42 30.96 -11.60 6.05
C ASN A 42 30.57 -10.20 5.55
N ARG A 43 31.56 -9.32 5.52
CA ARG A 43 31.39 -7.86 5.34
C ARG A 43 31.28 -7.50 3.85
N THR A 44 30.10 -7.08 3.38
CA THR A 44 29.97 -6.28 2.16
C THR A 44 28.75 -5.37 2.21
N TYR A 45 28.87 -4.18 1.62
CA TYR A 45 27.94 -3.07 1.78
C TYR A 45 26.66 -3.22 0.96
N TYR A 46 25.52 -2.88 1.57
CA TYR A 46 24.25 -2.71 0.85
C TYR A 46 23.48 -1.49 1.38
N ASN A 47 22.97 -0.67 0.47
CA ASN A 47 21.97 0.39 0.78
C ASN A 47 20.56 -0.19 1.08
N ARG A 48 20.45 -1.52 1.23
CA ARG A 48 19.25 -2.29 1.53
C ARG A 48 19.64 -3.38 2.51
N LEU A 49 19.08 -3.38 3.73
CA LEU A 49 19.33 -4.46 4.68
C LEU A 49 18.15 -5.46 4.62
N PRO A 50 18.31 -6.64 3.98
CA PRO A 50 17.34 -7.71 4.12
C PRO A 50 17.49 -8.34 5.51
N ILE A 51 16.44 -8.26 6.32
CA ILE A 51 16.38 -8.93 7.63
C ILE A 51 15.41 -10.11 7.50
N HIS A 52 15.92 -11.33 7.69
CA HIS A 52 15.09 -12.52 7.81
C HIS A 52 14.86 -12.82 9.29
N ILE A 53 13.60 -12.83 9.71
CA ILE A 53 13.19 -13.18 11.07
C ILE A 53 12.45 -14.50 10.99
N GLN A 54 12.92 -15.52 11.69
CA GLN A 54 12.25 -16.80 11.85
C GLN A 54 11.84 -16.94 13.31
N VAL A 55 10.55 -17.14 13.57
CA VAL A 55 10.04 -17.41 14.91
C VAL A 55 9.52 -18.84 14.94
N ASN A 56 10.07 -19.63 15.86
CA ASN A 56 9.79 -21.06 16.00
C ASN A 56 9.30 -21.37 17.41
N GLU A 57 8.18 -22.07 17.54
CA GLU A 57 7.81 -22.75 18.78
C GLU A 57 8.53 -24.11 18.87
N ILE A 58 9.52 -24.22 19.76
CA ILE A 58 10.32 -25.44 19.92
C ILE A 58 9.65 -26.37 20.93
N TYR A 59 8.76 -27.24 20.45
CA TYR A 59 8.24 -28.37 21.21
C TYR A 59 8.98 -29.67 20.89
N GLU A 60 9.20 -30.50 21.91
CA GLU A 60 9.66 -31.89 21.72
C GLU A 60 8.55 -32.85 21.24
N LYS A 61 7.28 -32.41 21.21
CA LYS A 61 6.11 -33.16 20.68
C LYS A 61 5.03 -32.20 20.13
N PRO A 62 4.29 -32.58 19.08
CA PRO A 62 3.24 -31.73 18.51
C PRO A 62 2.08 -31.52 19.50
N LYS A 63 1.73 -30.26 19.72
CA LYS A 63 0.53 -29.78 20.42
C LYS A 63 -0.09 -28.62 19.66
N GLU A 64 -1.35 -28.32 19.95
CA GLU A 64 -2.17 -27.27 19.32
C GLU A 64 -1.81 -25.84 19.78
N SER A 65 -0.52 -25.52 19.77
CA SER A 65 0.00 -24.16 20.01
C SER A 65 0.69 -23.66 18.74
N GLY A 66 0.34 -22.43 18.35
CA GLY A 66 0.99 -21.67 17.30
C GLY A 66 1.20 -20.22 17.75
N ILE A 67 1.96 -19.47 16.97
CA ILE A 67 2.38 -18.11 17.30
C ILE A 67 1.24 -17.12 17.03
N GLN A 68 0.49 -16.73 18.07
CA GLN A 68 -0.69 -15.84 17.98
C GLN A 68 -0.38 -14.48 17.34
N LYS A 69 0.77 -13.90 17.70
CA LYS A 69 1.14 -12.52 17.35
C LYS A 69 2.65 -12.36 17.26
N ILE A 70 3.12 -11.77 16.16
CA ILE A 70 4.47 -11.21 16.06
C ILE A 70 4.33 -9.69 15.88
N SER A 71 4.80 -8.94 16.87
CA SER A 71 4.84 -7.47 16.88
C SER A 71 6.27 -7.04 16.57
N ILE A 72 6.49 -6.24 15.54
CA ILE A 72 7.81 -5.70 15.20
C ILE A 72 7.73 -4.19 15.28
N LYS A 73 8.46 -3.61 16.24
CA LYS A 73 8.51 -2.18 16.53
C LYS A 73 9.92 -1.66 16.23
N ILE A 74 10.03 -0.72 15.30
CA ILE A 74 11.26 0.04 15.04
C ILE A 74 11.16 1.35 15.78
N SER A 75 12.09 1.55 16.70
CA SER A 75 12.10 2.63 17.69
C SER A 75 13.40 3.42 17.63
N ARG A 76 13.29 4.75 17.66
CA ARG A 76 14.42 5.67 17.81
C ARG A 76 14.26 6.44 19.11
N ILE A 77 15.29 6.38 19.95
CA ILE A 77 15.32 7.01 21.27
C ILE A 77 16.01 8.36 21.12
N TYR A 78 15.23 9.44 20.97
CA TYR A 78 15.78 10.79 21.05
C TYR A 78 15.90 11.19 22.53
N ASN A 79 17.12 11.47 23.01
CA ASN A 79 17.42 12.10 24.30
C ASN A 79 16.54 11.64 25.49
N THR A 80 16.75 10.40 25.94
CA THR A 80 16.29 9.78 27.22
C THR A 80 14.81 9.86 27.63
N MET A 81 13.92 10.56 26.92
CA MET A 81 12.53 10.77 27.35
C MET A 81 11.45 10.54 26.29
N TYR A 82 11.78 10.30 25.00
CA TYR A 82 10.77 9.97 23.99
C TYR A 82 11.18 8.81 23.07
N ASP A 83 10.39 7.73 23.10
CA ASP A 83 10.49 6.58 22.21
C ASP A 83 9.64 6.84 20.93
N THR A 84 10.26 7.46 19.93
CA THR A 84 9.62 7.67 18.63
C THR A 84 9.56 6.37 17.84
N THR A 85 8.34 5.85 17.66
CA THR A 85 8.07 4.65 16.85
C THR A 85 8.05 5.05 15.37
N ILE A 86 9.02 4.57 14.61
CA ILE A 86 9.16 4.85 13.17
C ILE A 86 8.27 3.90 12.36
N PHE A 87 8.12 2.65 12.82
CA PHE A 87 7.32 1.63 12.17
C PHE A 87 6.86 0.60 13.21
N GLU A 88 5.60 0.21 13.18
CA GLU A 88 5.07 -0.93 13.91
C GLU A 88 4.23 -1.80 12.97
N THR A 89 4.43 -3.12 13.00
CA THR A 89 3.54 -4.07 12.33
C THR A 89 3.23 -5.24 13.24
N ASN A 90 2.01 -5.76 13.12
CA ASN A 90 1.47 -6.84 13.93
C ASN A 90 0.97 -7.95 12.98
N ILE A 91 1.64 -9.11 13.02
CA ILE A 91 1.33 -10.28 12.21
C ILE A 91 0.61 -11.29 13.09
N HIS A 92 -0.64 -11.60 12.76
CA HIS A 92 -1.42 -12.64 13.40
C HIS A 92 -1.35 -13.94 12.59
N THR A 93 -1.12 -15.05 13.27
CA THR A 93 -0.98 -16.38 12.65
C THR A 93 -1.33 -17.47 13.66
N ASN A 94 -1.43 -18.71 13.18
CA ASN A 94 -1.61 -19.92 13.98
C ASN A 94 -0.56 -20.98 13.60
N ALA A 95 0.49 -20.59 12.88
CA ALA A 95 1.57 -21.49 12.49
C ALA A 95 2.61 -21.66 13.61
N ASN A 96 3.16 -22.87 13.72
CA ASN A 96 4.20 -23.23 14.69
C ASN A 96 5.59 -22.70 14.29
N GLU A 97 5.74 -22.32 13.02
CA GLU A 97 6.92 -21.68 12.43
C GLU A 97 6.46 -20.54 11.52
N VAL A 98 7.10 -19.37 11.66
CA VAL A 98 6.79 -18.18 10.88
C VAL A 98 8.09 -17.54 10.40
N ILE A 99 8.30 -17.53 9.09
CA ILE A 99 9.43 -16.85 8.43
C ILE A 99 8.91 -15.54 7.84
N VAL A 100 9.36 -14.41 8.39
CA VAL A 100 9.04 -13.07 7.89
C VAL A 100 10.29 -12.42 7.31
N LYS A 101 10.18 -11.94 6.07
CA LYS A 101 11.26 -11.24 5.36
C LYS A 101 10.91 -9.77 5.21
N PHE A 102 11.76 -8.88 5.69
CA PHE A 102 11.62 -7.44 5.49
C PHE A 102 12.83 -6.88 4.72
N ASN A 103 12.54 -6.01 3.76
CA ASN A 103 13.53 -5.21 3.05
C ASN A 103 13.33 -3.75 3.45
N PHE A 104 14.21 -3.20 4.28
CA PHE A 104 14.14 -1.79 4.68
C PHE A 104 15.07 -0.94 3.80
N ASN A 105 14.51 0.06 3.12
CA ASN A 105 15.28 1.23 2.67
C ASN A 105 15.32 2.21 3.86
N ILE A 106 16.46 2.33 4.53
CA ILE A 106 16.68 3.38 5.54
C ILE A 106 17.29 4.57 4.80
N PRO A 107 16.63 5.75 4.72
CA PRO A 107 17.20 6.90 4.05
C PRO A 107 18.48 7.35 4.75
N PHE A 108 19.46 7.82 3.97
CA PHE A 108 20.75 8.29 4.47
C PHE A 108 20.59 9.65 5.15
N PHE A 109 20.16 9.65 6.41
CA PHE A 109 20.03 10.87 7.22
C PHE A 109 21.39 11.21 7.87
N GLY A 110 21.99 12.31 7.45
CA GLY A 110 23.26 12.77 8.01
C GLY A 110 23.18 13.18 9.49
N MET A 111 24.35 13.14 10.14
CA MET A 111 24.70 13.87 11.38
C MET A 111 24.19 13.37 12.75
N TYR A 112 23.60 12.17 12.91
CA TYR A 112 23.22 11.68 14.25
C TYR A 112 23.57 10.21 14.50
N SER A 113 24.38 9.96 15.54
CA SER A 113 25.06 8.70 15.87
C SER A 113 24.30 7.73 16.78
N GLU A 114 22.98 7.90 16.94
CA GLU A 114 22.17 7.08 17.86
C GLU A 114 21.79 5.72 17.23
N PRO A 115 21.90 4.60 17.96
CA PRO A 115 21.53 3.27 17.45
C PRO A 115 20.03 3.14 17.22
N ILE A 116 19.65 2.46 16.12
CA ILE A 116 18.26 2.11 15.83
C ILE A 116 17.96 0.77 16.49
N TYR A 117 16.91 0.72 17.33
CA TYR A 117 16.49 -0.51 17.98
C TYR A 117 15.29 -1.12 17.26
N ILE A 118 15.46 -2.35 16.77
CA ILE A 118 14.38 -3.17 16.23
C ILE A 118 13.95 -4.13 17.35
N ASN A 119 12.79 -3.87 17.94
CA ASN A 119 12.19 -4.70 18.98
C ASN A 119 11.22 -5.69 18.33
N ILE A 120 11.50 -6.99 18.44
CA ILE A 120 10.64 -8.08 17.96
C ILE A 120 10.02 -8.74 19.20
N GLU A 121 8.70 -8.63 19.37
CA GLU A 121 7.93 -9.37 20.37
C GLU A 121 7.12 -10.48 19.68
N ALA A 122 7.32 -11.74 20.06
CA ALA A 122 6.46 -12.85 19.67
C ALA A 122 5.67 -13.34 20.89
N VAL A 123 4.38 -13.60 20.68
CA VAL A 123 3.44 -14.10 21.68
C VAL A 123 2.77 -15.35 21.14
N ASP A 124 2.82 -16.45 21.89
CA ASP A 124 2.11 -17.68 21.56
C ASP A 124 0.61 -17.61 21.92
N ASN A 125 -0.16 -18.62 21.50
CA ASN A 125 -1.58 -18.75 21.83
C ASN A 125 -1.88 -18.92 23.35
N GLN A 126 -0.85 -19.01 24.20
CA GLN A 126 -0.97 -19.19 25.66
C GLN A 126 -0.56 -17.92 26.43
N GLY A 127 -0.07 -16.90 25.72
CA GLY A 127 0.34 -15.60 26.26
C GLY A 127 1.80 -15.54 26.69
N ASN A 128 2.62 -16.56 26.46
CA ASN A 128 4.05 -16.49 26.75
C ASN A 128 4.73 -15.56 25.74
N LYS A 129 5.54 -14.63 26.27
CA LYS A 129 6.19 -13.59 25.47
C LYS A 129 7.68 -13.85 25.30
N SER A 130 8.14 -13.77 24.06
CA SER A 130 9.56 -13.68 23.71
C SER A 130 9.84 -12.30 23.14
N THR A 131 10.86 -11.62 23.64
CA THR A 131 11.30 -10.33 23.11
C THR A 131 12.75 -10.42 22.70
N ARG A 132 13.05 -10.13 21.42
CA ARG A 132 14.41 -9.99 20.91
C ARG A 132 14.61 -8.59 20.36
N GLN A 133 15.44 -7.82 21.05
CA GLN A 133 15.90 -6.52 20.57
C GLN A 133 17.15 -6.72 19.71
N LEU A 134 17.14 -6.19 18.50
CA LEU A 134 18.32 -6.04 17.65
C LEU A 134 18.73 -4.57 17.70
N ALA A 135 19.86 -4.28 18.34
CA ALA A 135 20.51 -2.99 18.22
C ALA A 135 21.23 -2.93 16.87
N VAL A 136 20.65 -2.20 15.90
CA VAL A 136 21.35 -1.82 14.68
C VAL A 136 22.05 -0.50 15.00
N SER A 137 23.21 -0.59 15.67
CA SER A 137 24.13 0.53 15.63
C SER A 137 24.56 0.72 14.18
N GLN A 138 24.54 1.96 13.70
CA GLN A 138 25.53 2.31 12.69
C GLN A 138 26.87 2.00 13.35
N SER A 139 27.60 1.01 12.85
CA SER A 139 29.00 0.88 13.23
C SER A 139 29.66 2.14 12.69
N PRO A 140 30.13 3.07 13.54
CA PRO A 140 30.85 4.21 13.04
C PRO A 140 32.18 3.65 12.58
N ILE A 141 32.29 3.38 11.28
CA ILE A 141 33.59 3.16 10.65
C ILE A 141 34.40 4.39 11.07
N PRO A 142 35.51 4.25 11.81
CA PRO A 142 36.25 5.42 12.24
C PRO A 142 36.75 6.10 10.97
N ILE A 143 36.17 7.25 10.64
CA ILE A 143 36.67 8.09 9.55
C ILE A 143 37.93 8.72 10.12
N LEU A 144 39.05 8.05 9.87
CA LEU A 144 40.36 8.49 10.27
C LEU A 144 40.87 9.43 9.18
N SER A 145 40.87 10.72 9.46
CA SER A 145 41.43 11.72 8.57
C SER A 145 42.81 12.12 9.06
N ILE A 146 43.78 12.13 8.15
CA ILE A 146 45.10 12.69 8.35
C ILE A 146 45.18 13.97 7.51
N TYR A 147 45.61 15.07 8.13
CA TYR A 147 45.81 16.34 7.47
C TYR A 147 47.25 16.81 7.67
N LEU A 148 47.93 17.10 6.57
CA LEU A 148 49.21 17.81 6.52
C LEU A 148 48.95 19.27 6.10
N PRO A 149 49.49 20.27 6.80
CA PRO A 149 49.48 21.65 6.32
C PRO A 149 50.33 21.76 5.05
N LEU A 150 49.70 22.18 3.94
CA LEU A 150 50.36 22.34 2.64
C LEU A 150 51.20 23.64 2.61
N LEU A 151 52.51 23.52 2.88
CA LEU A 151 53.50 24.51 2.47
C LEU A 151 54.80 23.85 2.00
N PRO A 152 55.33 24.19 0.81
CA PRO A 152 56.65 23.76 0.38
C PRO A 152 57.72 24.64 1.02
N TYR A 153 58.29 24.20 2.14
CA TYR A 153 59.39 24.89 2.81
C TYR A 153 60.74 24.28 2.42
N SER A 154 61.43 24.89 1.45
CA SER A 154 62.77 24.45 1.06
C SER A 154 63.85 25.04 1.97
N THR A 155 64.63 24.16 2.61
CA THR A 155 66.00 24.50 3.04
C THR A 155 66.94 23.37 2.65
N ASN A 156 68.15 23.72 2.18
CA ASN A 156 69.15 22.80 1.59
C ASN A 156 69.82 21.87 2.61
N THR A 157 69.03 21.07 3.33
CA THR A 157 69.51 20.04 4.25
C THR A 157 68.83 18.71 3.95
N ASN A 158 69.60 17.62 3.92
CA ASN A 158 69.16 16.25 3.61
C ASN A 158 68.28 15.61 4.73
N LYS A 159 67.36 16.38 5.31
CA LYS A 159 66.49 16.01 6.43
C LYS A 159 65.14 16.71 6.26
N PHE A 160 64.10 15.93 6.00
CA PHE A 160 62.73 16.43 5.97
C PHE A 160 62.23 16.57 7.42
N LEU A 161 62.44 17.76 8.00
CA LEU A 161 61.87 18.09 9.30
C LEU A 161 60.43 18.57 9.07
N ILE A 162 59.44 17.73 9.41
CA ILE A 162 58.05 18.17 9.48
C ILE A 162 57.93 19.07 10.73
N SER A 163 58.14 20.37 10.54
CA SER A 163 58.15 21.37 11.62
C SER A 163 56.76 21.86 12.03
N GLU A 164 55.70 21.30 11.45
CA GLU A 164 54.31 21.61 11.79
C GLU A 164 53.49 20.34 12.05
N ARG A 165 52.51 20.47 12.93
CA ARG A 165 51.80 19.33 13.52
C ARG A 165 51.03 18.54 12.47
N ILE A 166 51.35 17.24 12.33
CA ILE A 166 50.47 16.29 11.64
C ILE A 166 49.19 16.15 12.48
N ASN A 167 48.04 16.51 11.91
CA ASN A 167 46.75 16.36 12.58
C ASN A 167 46.11 15.03 12.16
N ILE A 168 45.99 14.10 13.11
CA ILE A 168 45.16 12.91 12.93
C ILE A 168 43.88 13.13 13.73
N THR A 169 42.73 13.10 13.05
CA THR A 169 41.39 13.26 13.65
C THR A 169 40.54 12.04 13.35
N THR A 170 39.73 11.61 14.31
CA THR A 170 38.73 10.56 14.09
C THR A 170 37.35 11.01 14.55
N GLU A 171 36.31 10.67 13.80
CA GLU A 171 34.91 10.86 14.20
C GLU A 171 34.40 9.72 15.10
N TYR A 172 35.29 8.88 15.62
CA TYR A 172 34.97 7.72 16.45
C TYR A 172 35.04 8.03 17.93
N TYR A 173 33.88 7.95 18.59
CA TYR A 173 33.67 8.29 20.00
C TYR A 173 33.86 7.09 20.98
N GLY A 174 34.46 5.99 20.53
CA GLY A 174 34.73 4.81 21.36
C GLY A 174 36.19 4.72 21.83
N GLU A 175 36.49 3.82 22.77
CA GLU A 175 37.84 3.68 23.31
C GLU A 175 38.86 3.15 22.28
N ILE A 176 39.99 3.85 22.19
CA ILE A 176 41.05 3.61 21.21
C ILE A 176 42.23 2.91 21.89
N GLU A 177 42.70 1.82 21.30
CA GLU A 177 43.81 1.01 21.83
C GLU A 177 45.17 1.55 21.37
N SER A 178 45.28 1.92 20.09
CA SER A 178 46.47 2.55 19.52
C SER A 178 46.14 3.32 18.25
N VAL A 179 46.90 4.40 18.02
CA VAL A 179 47.02 5.05 16.72
C VAL A 179 48.48 4.96 16.30
N LYS A 180 48.71 4.45 15.09
CA LYS A 180 50.04 4.30 14.50
C LYS A 180 50.13 5.14 13.24
N LEU A 181 51.25 5.81 13.04
CA LEU A 181 51.62 6.32 11.72
C LEU A 181 52.33 5.20 10.97
N ILE A 182 51.87 4.89 9.75
CA ILE A 182 52.48 3.88 8.89
C ILE A 182 53.03 4.59 7.65
N ILE A 183 54.35 4.44 7.46
CA ILE A 183 55.04 4.85 6.24
C ILE A 183 55.28 3.57 5.43
N SER A 184 54.76 3.53 4.20
CA SER A 184 54.97 2.39 3.30
C SER A 184 55.80 2.80 2.08
N ASN A 185 57.08 2.46 2.13
CA ASN A 185 58.09 2.62 1.08
C ASN A 185 58.95 1.34 0.99
N ASN A 186 58.36 0.26 0.46
CA ASN A 186 58.92 -1.11 0.33
C ASN A 186 59.36 -1.83 1.63
N ASN A 187 59.63 -1.11 2.73
CA ASN A 187 59.70 -1.65 4.09
C ASN A 187 58.72 -0.87 4.97
N VAL A 188 57.84 -1.56 5.69
CA VAL A 188 56.88 -0.91 6.58
C VAL A 188 57.60 -0.47 7.85
N SER A 189 57.64 0.84 8.10
CA SER A 189 58.03 1.39 9.40
C SER A 189 56.79 1.88 10.14
N GLU A 190 56.49 1.22 11.27
CA GLU A 190 55.42 1.62 12.19
C GLU A 190 55.97 2.58 13.24
N LEU A 191 55.20 3.60 13.57
CA LEU A 191 55.57 4.60 14.57
C LEU A 191 54.40 4.86 15.51
N ASP A 192 54.55 4.47 16.78
CA ASP A 192 53.57 4.71 17.82
C ASP A 192 53.45 6.20 18.15
N VAL A 193 52.23 6.64 18.45
CA VAL A 193 51.87 8.04 18.68
C VAL A 193 51.45 8.22 20.14
N ASP A 194 52.09 9.17 20.84
CA ASP A 194 51.77 9.45 22.25
C ASP A 194 50.38 10.10 22.40
N PHE A 195 49.57 9.58 23.34
CA PHE A 195 48.21 10.05 23.59
C PHE A 195 48.21 11.33 24.43
N PHE A 196 47.75 12.46 23.84
CA PHE A 196 47.64 13.74 24.54
C PHE A 196 46.26 14.39 24.57
N ASN A 197 45.27 13.92 23.78
CA ASN A 197 43.84 14.26 23.90
C ASN A 197 42.98 13.19 23.18
N GLU A 198 41.70 13.05 23.56
CA GLU A 198 40.90 11.86 23.21
C GLU A 198 40.60 11.65 21.71
N TYR A 199 40.58 12.70 20.88
CA TYR A 199 40.16 12.60 19.46
C TYR A 199 41.04 13.36 18.46
N THR A 200 42.21 13.85 18.88
CA THR A 200 43.18 14.51 17.98
C THR A 200 44.60 14.29 18.47
N TRP A 201 45.45 13.73 17.62
CA TRP A 201 46.86 13.47 17.92
C TRP A 201 47.78 14.36 17.10
N TYR A 202 48.93 14.70 17.68
CA TYR A 202 49.98 15.52 17.09
C TYR A 202 51.29 14.74 17.08
N ILE A 203 51.99 14.72 15.94
CA ILE A 203 53.30 14.08 15.78
C ILE A 203 54.30 15.13 15.30
N GLU A 204 55.46 15.19 15.95
CA GLU A 204 56.60 16.05 15.58
C GLU A 204 57.87 15.18 15.61
N LYS A 205 58.24 14.59 14.46
CA LYS A 205 59.33 13.60 14.35
C LYS A 205 59.91 13.53 12.94
N GLU A 206 61.22 13.29 12.82
CA GLU A 206 61.88 13.03 11.53
C GLU A 206 61.33 11.72 10.91
N LEU A 207 60.94 11.76 9.63
CA LEU A 207 60.43 10.60 8.90
C LEU A 207 61.47 10.05 7.91
N PRO A 208 61.71 8.73 7.85
CA PRO A 208 62.60 8.11 6.87
C PRO A 208 61.92 7.97 5.50
N LEU A 209 62.00 9.02 4.68
CA LEU A 209 61.52 9.03 3.29
C LEU A 209 62.61 8.52 2.33
N GLU A 210 62.23 7.66 1.39
CA GLU A 210 63.12 7.17 0.32
C GLU A 210 63.10 8.16 -0.86
N PRO A 211 64.25 8.60 -1.39
CA PRO A 211 64.31 9.53 -2.53
C PRO A 211 63.73 8.95 -3.82
N ASN A 212 63.05 9.79 -4.61
CA ASN A 212 62.52 9.46 -5.94
C ASN A 212 61.53 8.27 -5.94
N GLN A 213 60.84 8.03 -4.82
CA GLN A 213 59.77 7.04 -4.70
C GLN A 213 58.52 7.66 -4.08
N ASN A 214 57.37 7.06 -4.39
CA ASN A 214 56.10 7.40 -3.77
C ASN A 214 56.10 6.95 -2.29
N ASN A 215 56.29 7.89 -1.37
CA ASN A 215 56.21 7.62 0.06
C ASN A 215 54.76 7.83 0.51
N TYR A 216 54.02 6.73 0.73
CA TYR A 216 52.66 6.81 1.25
C TYR A 216 52.66 6.82 2.78
N ILE A 217 51.98 7.80 3.36
CA ILE A 217 51.76 7.91 4.80
C ILE A 217 50.26 7.78 5.07
N TYR A 218 49.89 6.84 5.92
CA TYR A 218 48.53 6.75 6.47
C TYR A 218 48.59 6.54 7.97
N ALA A 219 47.60 7.08 8.67
CA ALA A 219 47.34 6.70 10.03
C ALA A 219 46.59 5.35 10.02
N SER A 220 46.88 4.49 11.00
CA SER A 220 46.10 3.30 11.31
C SER A 220 45.61 3.41 12.75
N LEU A 221 44.31 3.24 12.97
CA LEU A 221 43.68 3.30 14.28
C LEU A 221 43.14 1.91 14.62
N LYS A 222 43.54 1.40 15.79
CA LYS A 222 43.02 0.17 16.39
C LYS A 222 42.21 0.51 17.64
N THR A 223 40.98 0.05 17.68
CA THR A 223 40.08 0.18 18.84
C THR A 223 40.23 -1.02 19.77
N ILE A 224 39.88 -0.88 21.05
CA ILE A 224 39.97 -1.96 22.05
C ILE A 224 39.08 -3.17 21.65
N ASN A 225 38.02 -2.91 20.86
CA ASN A 225 37.15 -3.94 20.28
C ASN A 225 37.73 -4.60 19.00
N ASN A 226 39.04 -4.51 18.75
CA ASN A 226 39.75 -5.05 17.59
C ASN A 226 39.28 -4.56 16.21
N PHE A 227 38.54 -3.45 16.12
CA PHE A 227 38.34 -2.79 14.82
C PHE A 227 39.59 -2.00 14.46
N THR A 228 40.17 -2.32 13.31
CA THR A 228 41.20 -1.53 12.64
C THR A 228 40.60 -0.74 11.48
N THR A 229 41.05 0.49 11.31
CA THR A 229 40.80 1.32 10.12
C THR A 229 42.08 2.04 9.74
N ASN A 230 42.19 2.43 8.47
CA ASN A 230 43.29 3.26 7.98
C ASN A 230 42.70 4.56 7.43
N SER A 231 43.46 5.65 7.54
CA SER A 231 43.14 6.87 6.79
C SER A 231 43.35 6.62 5.29
N GLY A 232 42.82 7.54 4.47
CA GLY A 232 43.36 7.70 3.12
C GLY A 232 44.88 7.92 3.19
N PRO A 233 45.68 7.29 2.31
CA PRO A 233 47.11 7.54 2.27
C PRO A 233 47.37 8.92 1.67
N ILE A 234 48.12 9.77 2.39
CA ILE A 234 48.74 10.95 1.77
C ILE A 234 50.01 10.47 1.08
N LEU A 235 50.12 10.81 -0.21
CA LEU A 235 51.34 10.64 -0.97
C LEU A 235 52.25 11.84 -0.73
N ILE A 236 53.42 11.60 -0.15
CA ILE A 236 54.51 12.59 -0.09
C ILE A 236 55.50 12.27 -1.20
N PHE A 237 55.65 13.22 -2.12
CA PHE A 237 56.69 13.19 -3.14
C PHE A 237 57.98 13.76 -2.54
N TYR A 238 59.02 12.92 -2.49
CA TYR A 238 60.38 13.35 -2.15
C TYR A 238 61.24 13.22 -3.40
N ASP A 239 61.11 14.20 -4.29
CA ASP A 239 61.82 14.24 -5.57
C ASP A 239 63.09 15.10 -5.48
N ILE A 240 64.20 14.56 -5.97
CA ILE A 240 65.50 15.23 -6.08
C ILE A 240 66.00 15.28 -7.53
N LEU A 241 65.19 14.82 -8.49
CA LEU A 241 65.50 14.91 -9.92
C LEU A 241 64.82 16.15 -10.51
N PRO A 242 65.54 16.97 -11.29
CA PRO A 242 64.94 18.14 -11.90
C PRO A 242 64.18 17.77 -13.19
N PRO A 243 63.11 18.51 -13.54
CA PRO A 243 62.24 18.18 -14.66
C PRO A 243 62.98 18.26 -16.00
N SER A 244 62.51 17.53 -17.02
CA SER A 244 62.99 17.73 -18.41
C SER A 244 62.15 18.79 -19.13
N VAL A 245 62.76 19.63 -19.97
CA VAL A 245 62.04 20.66 -20.72
C VAL A 245 62.69 20.96 -22.07
N GLU A 246 61.87 21.08 -23.12
CA GLU A 246 62.32 21.39 -24.48
C GLU A 246 61.26 22.20 -25.27
N ILE A 247 61.72 22.97 -26.26
CA ILE A 247 60.84 23.58 -27.27
C ILE A 247 60.65 22.54 -28.37
N VAL A 248 59.40 22.16 -28.66
CA VAL A 248 59.09 21.02 -29.55
C VAL A 248 58.69 21.41 -30.97
N ASN A 249 58.24 22.65 -31.17
CA ASN A 249 57.73 23.11 -32.48
C ASN A 249 58.69 24.05 -33.25
N ILE A 250 59.75 24.56 -32.59
CA ILE A 250 60.77 25.42 -33.20
C ILE A 250 62.13 24.71 -33.21
N THR A 251 62.83 24.79 -34.34
CA THR A 251 64.19 24.27 -34.52
C THR A 251 65.25 25.38 -34.43
N ASN A 252 66.43 25.04 -33.94
CA ASN A 252 67.55 25.98 -33.85
C ASN A 252 67.98 26.49 -35.24
N GLY A 253 67.96 27.81 -35.42
CA GLY A 253 68.22 28.51 -36.69
C GLY A 253 66.97 28.82 -37.53
N GLN A 254 65.76 28.49 -37.03
CA GLN A 254 64.52 28.70 -37.78
C GLN A 254 64.19 30.19 -37.98
N ASN A 255 63.67 30.52 -39.17
CA ASN A 255 63.10 31.83 -39.46
C ASN A 255 61.67 31.91 -38.91
N LEU A 256 61.39 32.91 -38.07
CA LEU A 256 60.08 33.15 -37.45
C LEU A 256 59.53 34.53 -37.87
N PRO A 257 58.21 34.73 -37.91
CA PRO A 257 57.59 36.04 -38.04
C PRO A 257 57.56 36.80 -36.70
N LEU A 258 57.11 38.07 -36.69
CA LEU A 258 57.06 38.91 -35.49
C LEU A 258 56.14 38.40 -34.37
N SER A 259 55.24 37.46 -34.61
CA SER A 259 54.48 36.78 -33.55
C SER A 259 54.37 35.30 -33.84
N THR A 260 54.69 34.44 -32.87
CA THR A 260 54.77 32.97 -33.07
C THR A 260 54.30 32.20 -31.85
N HIS A 261 53.65 31.06 -32.08
CA HIS A 261 53.43 30.03 -31.06
C HIS A 261 54.73 29.27 -30.82
N ILE A 262 55.21 29.25 -29.58
CA ILE A 262 56.35 28.45 -29.14
C ILE A 262 55.81 27.42 -28.15
N ASP A 263 55.82 26.17 -28.58
CA ASP A 263 55.30 25.04 -27.82
C ASP A 263 56.43 24.44 -27.00
N ILE A 264 56.24 24.40 -25.68
CA ILE A 264 57.18 23.84 -24.72
C ILE A 264 56.56 22.57 -24.15
N GLN A 265 57.30 21.46 -24.24
CA GLN A 265 57.00 20.25 -23.51
C GLN A 265 57.91 20.20 -22.28
N ALA A 266 57.29 19.98 -21.12
CA ALA A 266 57.96 19.76 -19.84
C ALA A 266 57.51 18.41 -19.29
N ASN A 267 58.43 17.45 -19.18
CA ASN A 267 58.10 16.12 -18.64
C ASN A 267 58.82 15.92 -17.31
N ASP A 268 58.05 15.52 -16.31
CA ASP A 268 58.52 15.13 -14.99
C ASP A 268 57.64 14.00 -14.44
N ASN A 269 58.21 13.11 -13.62
CA ASN A 269 57.47 11.97 -13.07
C ASN A 269 56.52 12.37 -11.93
N ASN A 270 56.76 13.51 -11.28
CA ASN A 270 56.07 14.00 -10.09
C ASN A 270 55.38 15.37 -10.31
N TYR A 271 54.98 15.63 -11.55
CA TYR A 271 54.24 16.80 -12.05
C TYR A 271 55.04 18.11 -12.11
N ILE A 272 54.79 18.86 -13.18
CA ILE A 272 55.33 20.20 -13.40
C ILE A 272 54.54 21.22 -12.57
N TYR A 273 55.25 22.11 -11.86
CA TYR A 273 54.66 23.25 -11.16
C TYR A 273 54.58 24.48 -12.06
N GLU A 274 55.67 24.81 -12.75
CA GLU A 274 55.80 26.03 -13.56
C GLU A 274 56.62 25.75 -14.83
N VAL A 275 56.19 26.28 -15.97
CA VAL A 275 56.95 26.32 -17.22
C VAL A 275 57.13 27.78 -17.62
N LYS A 276 58.35 28.18 -17.97
CA LYS A 276 58.66 29.51 -18.50
C LYS A 276 59.29 29.44 -19.89
N LEU A 277 59.05 30.49 -20.68
CA LEU A 277 59.81 30.82 -21.87
C LEU A 277 60.53 32.15 -21.65
N ILE A 278 61.85 32.14 -21.76
CA ILE A 278 62.69 33.34 -21.66
C ILE A 278 63.21 33.66 -23.06
N VAL A 279 62.95 34.89 -23.51
CA VAL A 279 63.33 35.38 -24.86
C VAL A 279 64.34 36.50 -24.72
N ILE A 280 65.54 36.32 -25.28
CA ILE A 280 66.67 37.26 -25.14
C ILE A 280 67.17 37.67 -26.54
N PRO A 281 67.18 38.95 -26.91
CA PRO A 281 67.81 39.40 -28.16
C PRO A 281 69.32 39.09 -28.16
N THR A 282 69.92 38.63 -29.26
CA THR A 282 71.36 38.26 -29.26
C THR A 282 72.32 39.44 -28.97
N ASN A 283 71.84 40.67 -29.14
CA ASN A 283 72.55 41.91 -28.83
C ASN A 283 72.31 42.44 -27.40
N SER A 284 71.61 41.68 -26.55
CA SER A 284 71.26 42.03 -25.16
C SER A 284 71.55 40.86 -24.21
N SER A 285 71.90 41.16 -22.96
CA SER A 285 71.97 40.18 -21.87
C SER A 285 70.73 40.20 -20.97
N ILE A 286 69.77 41.10 -21.24
CA ILE A 286 68.52 41.26 -20.49
C ILE A 286 67.39 40.61 -21.30
N PRO A 287 66.57 39.71 -20.71
CA PRO A 287 65.40 39.16 -21.36
C PRO A 287 64.44 40.24 -21.85
N SER A 288 64.01 40.18 -23.11
CA SER A 288 63.00 41.07 -23.67
C SER A 288 61.57 40.63 -23.31
N ILE A 289 61.36 39.33 -23.13
CA ILE A 289 60.05 38.73 -22.81
C ILE A 289 60.28 37.54 -21.88
N ILE A 290 59.44 37.43 -20.85
CA ILE A 290 59.33 36.24 -19.99
C ILE A 290 57.86 35.89 -19.93
N LEU A 291 57.50 34.67 -20.36
CA LEU A 291 56.16 34.12 -20.25
C LEU A 291 56.19 32.92 -19.30
N SER A 292 55.12 32.71 -18.55
CA SER A 292 55.02 31.67 -17.53
C SER A 292 53.61 31.08 -17.48
N THR A 293 53.51 29.76 -17.30
CA THR A 293 52.26 29.07 -16.96
C THR A 293 52.51 27.99 -15.92
N ASN A 294 51.48 27.58 -15.18
CA ASN A 294 51.60 26.64 -14.07
C ASN A 294 50.82 25.36 -14.35
N TYR A 295 51.34 24.21 -13.90
CA TYR A 295 50.68 22.90 -13.96
C TYR A 295 50.43 22.29 -15.35
N PHE A 296 51.27 22.60 -16.35
CA PHE A 296 51.17 22.04 -17.70
C PHE A 296 52.42 21.24 -18.09
N PHE A 297 52.22 20.02 -18.59
CA PHE A 297 53.26 19.21 -19.24
C PHE A 297 53.53 19.63 -20.70
N TYR A 298 52.59 20.36 -21.30
CA TYR A 298 52.68 20.91 -22.64
C TYR A 298 51.98 22.26 -22.64
N CYS A 299 52.64 23.31 -23.10
CA CYS A 299 52.06 24.64 -23.19
C CYS A 299 52.50 25.37 -24.46
N SER A 300 51.62 26.20 -25.01
CA SER A 300 51.88 27.02 -26.20
C SER A 300 51.91 28.50 -25.81
N PHE A 301 53.04 29.16 -26.01
CA PHE A 301 53.22 30.58 -25.74
C PHE A 301 53.17 31.40 -27.03
N ILE A 302 52.28 32.40 -27.11
CA ILE A 302 52.33 33.41 -28.17
C ILE A 302 53.39 34.45 -27.80
N VAL A 303 54.48 34.50 -28.55
CA VAL A 303 55.58 35.44 -28.37
C VAL A 303 55.50 36.52 -29.45
N GLU A 304 55.22 37.75 -29.06
CA GLU A 304 55.28 38.95 -29.91
C GLU A 304 56.68 39.60 -29.80
N PHE A 305 57.52 39.42 -30.81
CA PHE A 305 58.88 39.95 -30.86
C PHE A 305 58.89 41.47 -31.14
N PRO A 306 59.70 42.29 -30.40
CA PRO A 306 59.70 43.74 -30.57
C PRO A 306 60.14 44.25 -31.96
N SER A 307 61.01 43.50 -32.64
CA SER A 307 61.53 43.85 -33.97
C SER A 307 62.06 42.61 -34.68
N GLY A 308 62.37 42.73 -35.99
CA GLY A 308 63.20 41.74 -36.66
C GLY A 308 64.62 41.70 -36.07
N GLY A 309 65.26 40.53 -36.11
CA GLY A 309 66.58 40.30 -35.51
C GLY A 309 66.76 38.86 -35.02
N GLU A 310 67.90 38.58 -34.41
CA GLU A 310 68.19 37.27 -33.81
C GLU A 310 67.82 37.25 -32.33
N TYR A 311 67.21 36.14 -31.88
CA TYR A 311 66.81 35.94 -30.48
C TYR A 311 67.19 34.53 -30.00
N TYR A 312 67.53 34.41 -28.72
CA TYR A 312 67.62 33.17 -28.00
C TYR A 312 66.30 32.87 -27.29
N LEU A 313 65.76 31.66 -27.52
CA LEU A 313 64.64 31.08 -26.81
C LEU A 313 65.18 30.07 -25.80
N ILE A 314 64.88 30.26 -24.52
CA ILE A 314 65.31 29.37 -23.44
C ILE A 314 64.06 28.86 -22.73
N PRO A 315 63.69 27.58 -22.89
CA PRO A 315 62.62 26.97 -22.11
C PRO A 315 63.12 26.66 -20.70
N TYR A 316 62.24 26.74 -19.73
CA TYR A 316 62.51 26.45 -18.33
C TYR A 316 61.32 25.70 -17.73
N ALA A 317 61.59 24.74 -16.85
CA ALA A 317 60.57 24.07 -16.06
C ALA A 317 61.01 23.93 -14.61
N LYS A 318 60.01 23.91 -13.74
CA LYS A 318 60.13 23.66 -12.31
C LYS A 318 59.07 22.65 -11.89
N ASP A 319 59.46 21.63 -11.13
CA ASP A 319 58.55 20.62 -10.60
C ASP A 319 57.86 21.08 -9.29
N ILE A 320 56.96 20.26 -8.74
CA ILE A 320 56.27 20.54 -7.48
C ILE A 320 57.21 20.45 -6.25
N ALA A 321 58.31 19.71 -6.33
CA ALA A 321 59.34 19.65 -5.28
C ALA A 321 60.23 20.91 -5.24
N GLY A 322 60.21 21.71 -6.31
CA GLY A 322 60.96 22.94 -6.48
C GLY A 322 62.29 22.78 -7.22
N ASN A 323 62.59 21.62 -7.81
CA ASN A 323 63.77 21.43 -8.66
C ASN A 323 63.58 22.15 -10.00
N GLU A 324 64.65 22.71 -10.56
CA GLU A 324 64.58 23.60 -11.73
C GLU A 324 65.52 23.15 -12.87
N THR A 325 65.03 23.20 -14.11
CA THR A 325 65.81 22.93 -15.33
C THR A 325 65.63 24.03 -16.35
N TYR A 326 66.74 24.40 -17.00
CA TYR A 326 66.76 25.16 -18.25
C TYR A 326 67.04 24.20 -19.40
N GLY A 327 66.17 24.16 -20.39
CA GLY A 327 66.32 23.31 -21.56
C GLY A 327 67.25 23.91 -22.61
N GLN A 328 67.35 23.26 -23.77
CA GLN A 328 68.23 23.70 -24.84
C GLN A 328 67.87 25.10 -25.35
N THR A 329 68.86 26.00 -25.38
CA THR A 329 68.73 27.32 -25.99
C THR A 329 68.63 27.19 -27.51
N ASN A 330 67.57 27.74 -28.10
CA ASN A 330 67.38 27.80 -29.54
C ASN A 330 67.59 29.23 -30.04
N LEU A 331 68.52 29.42 -30.98
CA LEU A 331 68.64 30.64 -31.77
C LEU A 331 67.52 30.68 -32.81
N VAL A 332 66.83 31.80 -32.95
CA VAL A 332 65.82 32.03 -33.98
C VAL A 332 66.05 33.36 -34.70
N ILE A 333 65.70 33.41 -35.98
CA ILE A 333 65.85 34.60 -36.82
C ILE A 333 64.46 35.16 -37.07
N VAL A 334 64.13 36.27 -36.42
CA VAL A 334 62.82 36.94 -36.56
C VAL A 334 62.86 37.83 -37.80
N ASN A 335 62.06 37.47 -38.79
CA ASN A 335 61.91 38.16 -40.06
C ASN A 335 60.63 39.00 -40.06
N SER A 336 60.79 40.32 -39.98
CA SER A 336 59.67 41.28 -39.97
C SER A 336 58.89 41.36 -41.28
N GLU A 337 59.41 40.79 -42.38
CA GLU A 337 58.70 40.72 -43.65
C GLU A 337 57.76 39.51 -43.76
N MET A 338 57.78 38.56 -42.82
CA MET A 338 56.85 37.43 -42.82
C MET A 338 55.61 37.78 -41.98
N PRO A 339 54.38 37.56 -42.49
CA PRO A 339 53.18 37.77 -41.68
C PRO A 339 53.11 36.75 -40.54
N TYR A 340 52.18 36.96 -39.61
CA TYR A 340 51.78 36.03 -38.55
C TYR A 340 50.26 35.93 -38.49
N ILE A 341 49.76 34.82 -37.93
CA ILE A 341 48.33 34.63 -37.62
C ILE A 341 48.19 33.65 -36.45
N TYR A 342 47.25 33.94 -35.57
CA TYR A 342 46.80 33.03 -34.52
C TYR A 342 45.31 33.19 -34.25
N VAL A 343 44.68 32.11 -33.83
CA VAL A 343 43.28 32.06 -33.36
C VAL A 343 43.31 32.01 -31.83
N PHE A 344 42.29 32.57 -31.18
CA PHE A 344 42.10 32.48 -29.73
C PHE A 344 40.70 31.96 -29.33
N GLU A 345 39.72 32.00 -30.24
CA GLU A 345 38.42 31.34 -30.07
C GLU A 345 38.07 30.52 -31.33
N PRO A 346 37.51 29.30 -31.19
CA PRO A 346 37.15 28.62 -29.95
C PRO A 346 38.23 27.60 -29.55
N ILE A 347 39.39 28.08 -29.10
CA ILE A 347 40.50 27.21 -28.69
C ILE A 347 40.40 26.85 -27.21
N ASN A 348 40.50 25.57 -26.92
CA ASN A 348 40.95 25.04 -25.63
C ASN A 348 42.41 24.59 -25.76
N ASP A 349 43.07 24.29 -24.64
CA ASP A 349 44.53 24.00 -24.57
C ASP A 349 45.02 22.82 -25.44
N PHE A 350 44.11 22.10 -26.11
CA PHE A 350 44.36 20.92 -26.95
C PHE A 350 43.90 21.07 -28.42
N ASN A 351 43.62 22.29 -28.88
CA ASN A 351 43.16 22.59 -30.27
C ASN A 351 41.95 21.74 -30.73
N THR A 352 41.13 21.23 -29.81
CA THR A 352 40.05 20.27 -30.12
C THR A 352 38.78 20.58 -29.33
N LEU A 353 37.79 21.19 -29.98
CA LEU A 353 36.47 21.48 -29.39
C LEU A 353 35.46 20.37 -29.71
N SER A 354 34.68 19.96 -28.71
CA SER A 354 33.46 19.17 -28.88
C SER A 354 32.23 20.06 -28.70
N THR A 355 31.25 20.02 -29.61
CA THR A 355 30.04 20.84 -29.52
C THR A 355 28.83 20.22 -30.21
N ASN A 356 27.62 20.62 -29.82
CA ASN A 356 26.39 20.29 -30.53
C ASN A 356 25.87 21.38 -31.47
N LYS A 357 26.68 22.43 -31.71
CA LYS A 357 26.32 23.55 -32.57
C LYS A 357 27.03 23.46 -33.92
N ASN A 358 26.23 23.44 -34.99
CA ASN A 358 26.72 23.45 -36.38
C ASN A 358 27.19 24.86 -36.81
N SER A 359 27.23 25.83 -35.90
CA SER A 359 27.74 27.18 -36.15
C SER A 359 28.55 27.63 -34.94
N ILE A 360 29.75 28.14 -35.22
CA ILE A 360 30.73 28.61 -34.25
C ILE A 360 31.30 29.96 -34.69
N THR A 361 31.88 30.70 -33.76
CA THR A 361 32.67 31.90 -34.09
C THR A 361 34.16 31.57 -33.97
N LEU A 362 34.90 31.78 -35.05
CA LEU A 362 36.37 31.71 -35.08
C LEU A 362 36.91 33.15 -34.96
N SER A 363 37.64 33.45 -33.89
CA SER A 363 38.23 34.78 -33.63
C SER A 363 39.76 34.68 -33.49
N GLY A 364 40.49 35.64 -34.05
CA GLY A 364 41.94 35.64 -34.08
C GLY A 364 42.58 36.99 -34.43
N LYS A 365 43.91 37.01 -34.50
CA LYS A 365 44.74 38.17 -34.87
C LYS A 365 45.75 37.76 -35.94
N ALA A 366 46.04 38.66 -36.87
CA ALA A 366 47.12 38.54 -37.83
C ALA A 366 47.88 39.87 -37.97
N GLY A 367 49.13 39.82 -38.40
CA GLY A 367 49.92 41.03 -38.61
C GLY A 367 51.27 40.78 -39.30
N ILE A 368 52.00 41.85 -39.58
CA ILE A 368 53.29 41.83 -40.28
C ILE A 368 54.07 43.10 -39.90
N GLY A 369 55.39 43.10 -40.09
CA GLY A 369 56.22 44.27 -39.82
C GLY A 369 56.10 45.37 -40.89
N THR A 370 56.14 46.62 -40.42
CA THR A 370 56.25 47.83 -41.25
C THR A 370 57.38 47.70 -42.29
N PRO A 371 57.18 48.13 -43.55
CA PRO A 371 56.02 48.86 -44.08
C PRO A 371 54.95 47.96 -44.73
N ASN A 372 55.07 46.63 -44.62
CA ASN A 372 54.18 45.67 -45.27
C ASN A 372 52.80 45.60 -44.59
N LYS A 373 51.81 45.01 -45.26
CA LYS A 373 50.44 44.89 -44.76
C LYS A 373 49.83 43.52 -45.01
N ILE A 374 48.94 43.09 -44.12
CA ILE A 374 48.04 41.96 -44.35
C ILE A 374 47.02 42.37 -45.40
N THR A 375 46.97 41.63 -46.50
CA THR A 375 46.04 41.81 -47.61
C THR A 375 44.85 40.86 -47.51
N ASN A 376 45.06 39.65 -47.00
CA ASN A 376 44.04 38.62 -46.94
C ASN A 376 44.32 37.59 -45.84
N ILE A 377 43.27 37.06 -45.21
CA ILE A 377 43.31 35.85 -44.37
C ILE A 377 42.46 34.78 -45.06
N LYS A 378 43.06 33.61 -45.26
CA LYS A 378 42.40 32.42 -45.81
C LYS A 378 42.09 31.42 -44.70
N ILE A 379 40.87 30.88 -44.73
CA ILE A 379 40.39 29.85 -43.82
C ILE A 379 39.84 28.70 -44.66
N PHE A 380 40.28 27.47 -44.39
CA PHE A 380 39.82 26.25 -45.04
C PHE A 380 39.20 25.34 -43.99
N ILE A 381 37.93 25.00 -44.18
CA ILE A 381 37.26 23.99 -43.35
C ILE A 381 37.28 22.68 -44.14
N GLU A 382 37.96 21.68 -43.58
CA GLU A 382 37.99 20.31 -44.10
C GLU A 382 37.06 19.43 -43.26
N ASN A 383 35.99 18.93 -43.88
CA ASN A 383 35.07 17.96 -43.28
C ASN A 383 34.89 16.79 -44.26
N ASN A 384 35.32 15.59 -43.86
CA ASN A 384 35.15 14.34 -44.63
C ASN A 384 35.56 14.44 -46.12
N GLY A 385 36.64 15.17 -46.42
CA GLY A 385 37.16 15.36 -47.77
C GLY A 385 36.52 16.50 -48.59
N ASN A 386 35.54 17.22 -48.04
CA ASN A 386 35.07 18.49 -48.61
C ASN A 386 35.84 19.65 -47.98
N THR A 387 36.34 20.57 -48.83
CA THR A 387 37.04 21.79 -48.39
C THR A 387 36.21 23.03 -48.72
N ILE A 388 35.92 23.85 -47.71
CA ILE A 388 35.27 25.16 -47.89
C ILE A 388 36.32 26.24 -47.64
N GLU A 389 36.66 27.03 -48.66
CA GLU A 389 37.54 28.20 -48.54
C GLU A 389 36.71 29.46 -48.23
N THR A 390 37.12 30.22 -47.20
CA THR A 390 36.59 31.56 -46.91
C THR A 390 37.75 32.56 -46.80
N ASN A 391 37.52 33.77 -47.33
CA ASN A 391 38.53 34.81 -47.50
C ASN A 391 38.11 36.10 -46.80
N LEU A 392 38.97 36.67 -45.97
CA LEU A 392 38.79 37.97 -45.32
C LEU A 392 39.86 38.95 -45.84
N ASN A 393 39.44 40.05 -46.47
CA ASN A 393 40.36 41.03 -47.08
C ASN A 393 40.68 42.19 -46.14
N PHE A 394 41.94 42.63 -46.14
CA PHE A 394 42.47 43.66 -45.25
C PHE A 394 43.46 44.60 -45.97
N ASN A 395 43.89 45.67 -45.28
CA ASN A 395 44.92 46.61 -45.75
C ASN A 395 45.59 47.30 -44.55
N SER A 396 46.09 46.51 -43.60
CA SER A 396 46.66 46.99 -42.33
C SER A 396 47.86 46.14 -41.91
N GLU A 397 48.79 46.73 -41.16
CA GLU A 397 49.95 46.06 -40.54
C GLU A 397 49.54 45.03 -39.48
N THR A 398 48.40 45.25 -38.81
CA THR A 398 47.81 44.31 -37.84
C THR A 398 46.29 44.36 -37.93
N VAL A 399 45.65 43.20 -37.79
CA VAL A 399 44.20 43.00 -37.90
C VAL A 399 43.71 41.99 -36.88
N ASN A 400 42.56 42.29 -36.27
CA ASN A 400 41.76 41.29 -35.56
C ASN A 400 40.67 40.82 -36.54
N PHE A 401 40.38 39.52 -36.53
CA PHE A 401 39.31 38.93 -37.33
C PHE A 401 38.36 38.13 -36.45
N SER A 402 37.10 38.07 -36.85
CA SER A 402 36.10 37.19 -36.27
C SER A 402 35.13 36.79 -37.38
N ILE A 403 34.79 35.51 -37.46
CA ILE A 403 33.94 34.96 -38.51
C ILE A 403 33.08 33.81 -37.97
N ASN A 404 31.80 33.78 -38.37
CA ASN A 404 30.94 32.65 -38.08
C ASN A 404 31.14 31.57 -39.14
N LEU A 405 31.55 30.38 -38.71
CA LEU A 405 31.75 29.22 -39.57
C LEU A 405 30.60 28.24 -39.37
N ASN A 406 30.05 27.73 -40.47
CA ASN A 406 29.09 26.64 -40.44
C ASN A 406 29.83 25.32 -40.66
N LEU A 407 29.65 24.39 -39.74
CA LEU A 407 30.36 23.13 -39.66
C LEU A 407 29.44 21.94 -39.99
N GLY A 408 30.02 20.91 -40.61
CA GLY A 408 29.32 19.64 -40.83
C GLY A 408 29.39 18.74 -39.59
N GLN A 409 28.55 17.71 -39.56
CA GLN A 409 28.60 16.65 -38.55
C GLN A 409 29.97 15.96 -38.55
N GLY A 410 30.43 15.51 -37.37
CA GLY A 410 31.72 14.85 -37.18
C GLY A 410 32.88 15.82 -37.02
N THR A 411 34.10 15.36 -37.30
CA THR A 411 35.32 16.17 -37.14
C THR A 411 35.50 17.15 -38.31
N ASN A 412 35.61 18.43 -37.97
CA ASN A 412 35.95 19.52 -38.88
C ASN A 412 37.35 20.01 -38.55
N GLN A 413 38.28 19.97 -39.50
CA GLN A 413 39.62 20.54 -39.35
C GLN A 413 39.67 21.92 -39.99
N ILE A 414 40.02 22.95 -39.23
CA ILE A 414 40.00 24.34 -39.68
C ILE A 414 41.45 24.83 -39.83
N ASN A 415 41.96 24.84 -41.06
CA ASN A 415 43.27 25.37 -41.42
C ASN A 415 43.16 26.88 -41.71
N TYR A 416 44.15 27.68 -41.31
CA TYR A 416 44.15 29.14 -41.58
C TYR A 416 45.55 29.72 -41.82
N PHE A 417 45.66 30.69 -42.73
CA PHE A 417 46.89 31.45 -42.98
C PHE A 417 46.64 32.91 -43.36
N ALA A 418 47.63 33.77 -43.12
CA ALA A 418 47.63 35.16 -43.56
C ALA A 418 48.51 35.37 -44.80
N LEU A 419 48.09 36.27 -45.68
CA LEU A 419 48.78 36.76 -46.87
C LEU A 419 49.09 38.25 -46.73
N SER A 420 50.24 38.64 -47.25
CA SER A 420 50.74 40.02 -47.21
C SER A 420 50.97 40.60 -48.60
N ASP A 421 51.07 41.94 -48.67
CA ASP A 421 51.31 42.69 -49.92
C ASP A 421 52.69 42.44 -50.57
N ASN A 422 53.66 41.95 -49.79
CA ASN A 422 54.94 41.45 -50.30
C ASN A 422 54.90 39.97 -50.78
N ASN A 423 53.71 39.39 -50.92
CA ASN A 423 53.45 38.00 -51.34
C ASN A 423 54.04 36.90 -50.43
N LYS A 424 54.33 37.19 -49.16
CA LYS A 424 54.67 36.17 -48.15
C LYS A 424 53.43 35.66 -47.42
N SER A 425 53.50 34.41 -46.93
CA SER A 425 52.47 33.73 -46.16
C SER A 425 53.07 32.94 -45.00
N THR A 426 52.25 32.59 -44.01
CA THR A 426 52.64 31.71 -42.89
C THR A 426 52.35 30.24 -43.16
N PRO A 427 53.02 29.31 -42.45
CA PRO A 427 52.49 27.97 -42.20
C PRO A 427 51.10 28.03 -41.54
N THR A 428 50.30 26.99 -41.74
CA THR A 428 48.98 26.81 -41.14
C THR A 428 49.05 26.03 -39.84
N ASN A 429 48.50 26.58 -38.77
CA ASN A 429 47.98 25.76 -37.67
C ASN A 429 46.53 25.33 -37.99
N TYR A 430 46.02 24.33 -37.29
CA TYR A 430 44.64 23.86 -37.41
C TYR A 430 43.93 23.74 -36.07
N VAL A 431 42.61 23.92 -36.08
CA VAL A 431 41.72 23.62 -34.95
C VAL A 431 40.77 22.50 -35.37
N ASN A 432 40.68 21.45 -34.55
CA ASN A 432 39.72 20.35 -34.73
C ASN A 432 38.42 20.68 -34.00
N ILE A 433 37.28 20.50 -34.65
CA ILE A 433 35.97 20.74 -34.03
C ILE A 433 35.03 19.59 -34.36
N ILE A 434 34.74 18.79 -33.33
CA ILE A 434 33.84 17.65 -33.38
C ILE A 434 32.42 18.14 -33.12
N VAL A 435 31.58 18.05 -34.15
CA VAL A 435 30.18 18.49 -34.10
C VAL A 435 29.28 17.27 -34.02
N ASP A 436 28.47 17.20 -32.95
CA ASP A 436 27.33 16.28 -32.90
C ASP A 436 26.02 17.01 -32.62
N SER A 437 25.18 17.14 -33.64
CA SER A 437 23.85 17.74 -33.56
C SER A 437 22.69 16.74 -33.51
N ILE A 438 22.98 15.44 -33.39
CA ILE A 438 21.97 14.37 -33.45
C ILE A 438 21.63 13.92 -32.02
N PRO A 439 20.38 14.10 -31.55
CA PRO A 439 20.00 13.65 -30.21
C PRO A 439 20.01 12.12 -30.06
N PRO A 440 20.28 11.60 -28.85
CA PRO A 440 20.25 10.17 -28.58
C PRO A 440 18.84 9.57 -28.77
N ILE A 441 18.80 8.26 -28.97
CA ILE A 441 17.59 7.44 -28.98
C ILE A 441 17.08 7.30 -27.53
N ALA A 442 15.77 7.51 -27.35
CA ALA A 442 15.07 7.36 -26.07
C ALA A 442 13.75 6.60 -26.29
N GLU A 443 13.68 5.36 -25.83
CA GLU A 443 12.51 4.49 -26.00
C GLU A 443 12.08 3.86 -24.68
N ILE A 444 10.77 3.89 -24.41
CA ILE A 444 10.14 3.10 -23.34
C ILE A 444 9.51 1.89 -24.03
N ILE A 445 10.12 0.72 -23.85
CA ILE A 445 9.66 -0.55 -24.44
C ILE A 445 8.46 -1.08 -23.65
N TYR A 446 8.49 -0.90 -22.32
CA TYR A 446 7.44 -1.30 -21.41
C TYR A 446 7.37 -0.31 -20.24
N PRO A 447 6.19 0.11 -19.75
CA PRO A 447 4.85 -0.25 -20.24
C PRO A 447 4.46 0.44 -21.55
N THR A 448 3.33 0.04 -22.13
CA THR A 448 2.73 0.66 -23.31
C THR A 448 1.85 1.86 -22.97
N ASN A 449 1.57 2.74 -23.94
CA ASN A 449 0.80 3.96 -23.70
C ASN A 449 -0.69 3.67 -23.43
N ASN A 450 -1.20 4.17 -22.31
CA ASN A 450 -2.49 3.89 -21.66
C ASN A 450 -2.65 2.45 -21.13
N GLU A 451 -1.57 1.73 -20.86
CA GLU A 451 -1.64 0.42 -20.20
C GLU A 451 -2.26 0.52 -18.79
N LEU A 452 -3.10 -0.47 -18.44
CA LEU A 452 -3.82 -0.54 -17.17
C LEU A 452 -3.12 -1.49 -16.20
N PHE A 453 -2.92 -1.03 -14.98
CA PHE A 453 -2.37 -1.78 -13.86
C PHE A 453 -3.35 -1.85 -12.69
N THR A 454 -3.41 -3.03 -12.07
CA THR A 454 -4.13 -3.26 -10.79
C THR A 454 -3.18 -3.31 -9.59
N THR A 455 -1.86 -3.15 -9.82
CA THR A 455 -0.82 -3.01 -8.80
C THR A 455 -0.11 -1.66 -8.97
N ASN A 456 0.25 -1.01 -7.86
CA ASN A 456 0.95 0.28 -7.90
C ASN A 456 2.43 0.14 -8.25
N ILE A 457 3.07 -0.98 -7.96
CA ILE A 457 4.46 -1.24 -8.35
C ILE A 457 4.46 -1.94 -9.72
N ILE A 458 5.19 -1.37 -10.68
CA ILE A 458 5.36 -1.91 -12.03
C ILE A 458 6.83 -1.93 -12.43
N SER A 459 7.20 -2.83 -13.33
CA SER A 459 8.49 -2.76 -14.04
C SER A 459 8.41 -1.79 -15.21
N ILE A 460 9.49 -1.07 -15.48
CA ILE A 460 9.72 -0.32 -16.71
C ILE A 460 10.92 -0.93 -17.43
N ILE A 461 10.82 -1.11 -18.75
CA ILE A 461 11.93 -1.46 -19.63
C ILE A 461 12.19 -0.28 -20.57
N THR A 462 13.38 0.29 -20.51
CA THR A 462 13.82 1.39 -21.38
C THR A 462 14.96 0.96 -22.29
N TYR A 463 15.02 1.54 -23.49
CA TYR A 463 16.17 1.47 -24.38
C TYR A 463 16.70 2.88 -24.70
N ILE A 464 18.02 3.05 -24.56
CA ILE A 464 18.75 4.28 -24.84
C ILE A 464 19.98 3.95 -25.69
N ASN A 465 20.31 4.80 -26.66
CA ASN A 465 21.48 4.60 -27.52
C ASN A 465 21.89 5.89 -28.22
N ASP A 466 23.14 5.99 -28.64
CA ASP A 466 23.67 7.06 -29.47
C ASP A 466 24.43 6.39 -30.63
N THR A 467 24.09 6.77 -31.86
CA THR A 467 24.67 6.17 -33.07
C THR A 467 26.05 6.69 -33.41
N ASN A 468 26.45 7.83 -32.83
CA ASN A 468 27.67 8.54 -33.18
C ASN A 468 28.77 8.34 -32.13
N PHE A 469 28.40 8.39 -30.84
CA PHE A 469 29.34 8.25 -29.73
C PHE A 469 28.80 7.30 -28.64
N SER A 470 29.25 6.05 -28.65
CA SER A 470 28.76 4.98 -27.77
C SER A 470 29.18 5.11 -26.28
N SER A 471 29.90 6.17 -25.91
CA SER A 471 30.38 6.44 -24.55
C SER A 471 29.87 7.78 -24.04
N GLY A 472 29.20 7.78 -22.88
CA GLY A 472 28.78 9.01 -22.18
C GLY A 472 27.27 9.29 -22.15
N ILE A 473 26.44 8.38 -22.65
CA ILE A 473 24.97 8.49 -22.59
C ILE A 473 24.48 8.25 -21.15
N TYR A 474 23.55 9.08 -20.68
CA TYR A 474 22.76 8.78 -19.48
C TYR A 474 21.31 9.22 -19.65
N GLY A 475 20.40 8.61 -18.91
CA GLY A 475 18.98 8.97 -18.92
C GLY A 475 18.39 9.07 -17.53
N ASN A 476 17.22 9.71 -17.44
CA ASN A 476 16.41 9.77 -16.22
C ASN A 476 14.97 9.34 -16.55
N ILE A 477 14.45 8.38 -15.78
CA ILE A 477 13.03 8.00 -15.76
C ILE A 477 12.35 8.82 -14.67
N ILE A 478 11.39 9.66 -15.04
CA ILE A 478 10.72 10.62 -14.15
C ILE A 478 9.22 10.32 -14.12
N THR A 479 8.67 10.23 -12.91
CA THR A 479 7.23 10.24 -12.60
C THR A 479 6.92 11.34 -11.58
N SER A 480 5.66 11.45 -11.14
CA SER A 480 5.25 12.30 -10.01
C SER A 480 5.98 12.00 -8.71
N SER A 481 6.33 10.73 -8.48
CA SER A 481 6.82 10.19 -7.20
C SER A 481 8.28 9.69 -7.25
N THR A 482 8.82 9.45 -8.45
CA THR A 482 10.07 8.71 -8.64
C THR A 482 10.97 9.38 -9.70
N ASN A 483 12.28 9.44 -9.43
CA ASN A 483 13.30 9.81 -10.42
C ASN A 483 14.43 8.78 -10.36
N ILE A 484 14.74 8.12 -11.50
CA ILE A 484 15.74 7.06 -11.60
C ILE A 484 16.71 7.35 -12.74
N THR A 485 17.99 7.52 -12.42
CA THR A 485 19.05 7.66 -13.42
C THR A 485 19.49 6.29 -13.96
N ILE A 486 19.69 6.20 -15.28
CA ILE A 486 20.11 5.01 -16.01
C ILE A 486 21.37 5.28 -16.86
N TRP A 487 22.24 4.27 -16.94
CA TRP A 487 23.59 4.37 -17.54
C TRP A 487 23.93 3.23 -18.51
N GLN A 488 22.94 2.45 -18.95
CA GLN A 488 23.13 1.30 -19.84
C GLN A 488 22.08 1.30 -20.95
N ASN A 489 22.41 0.71 -22.10
CA ASN A 489 21.56 0.78 -23.29
C ASN A 489 20.17 0.16 -23.07
N THR A 490 20.06 -0.90 -22.27
CA THR A 490 18.76 -1.45 -21.86
C THR A 490 18.72 -1.53 -20.34
N ASN A 491 17.67 -1.00 -19.72
CA ASN A 491 17.49 -1.04 -18.26
C ASN A 491 16.09 -1.49 -17.90
N THR A 492 16.00 -2.40 -16.93
CA THR A 492 14.75 -2.77 -16.25
C THR A 492 14.74 -2.16 -14.86
N ASN A 493 13.82 -1.24 -14.61
CA ASN A 493 13.63 -0.58 -13.32
C ASN A 493 12.24 -0.89 -12.74
N TYR A 494 12.01 -0.52 -11.49
CA TYR A 494 10.68 -0.56 -10.88
C TYR A 494 10.31 0.84 -10.39
N ILE A 495 9.06 1.24 -10.63
CA ILE A 495 8.50 2.49 -10.13
C ILE A 495 7.22 2.22 -9.33
N THR A 496 6.81 3.20 -8.52
CA THR A 496 5.51 3.23 -7.87
C THR A 496 4.62 4.26 -8.57
N LEU A 497 3.45 3.81 -9.01
CA LEU A 497 2.38 4.62 -9.58
C LEU A 497 1.48 5.18 -8.48
N ASP A 498 1.09 6.44 -8.63
CA ASP A 498 0.01 7.03 -7.84
C ASP A 498 -1.35 6.55 -8.38
N TYR A 499 -2.42 6.66 -7.59
CA TYR A 499 -3.75 6.25 -8.05
C TYR A 499 -4.22 7.10 -9.25
N GLY A 500 -4.61 6.41 -10.32
CA GLY A 500 -5.15 6.99 -11.54
C GLY A 500 -4.12 7.13 -12.66
N ARG A 501 -4.20 8.24 -13.42
CA ARG A 501 -3.38 8.48 -14.60
C ARG A 501 -1.99 9.01 -14.23
N ASN A 502 -0.96 8.24 -14.56
CA ASN A 502 0.44 8.58 -14.33
C ASN A 502 1.11 8.95 -15.66
N GLN A 503 2.04 9.90 -15.64
CA GLN A 503 2.96 10.14 -16.75
C GLN A 503 4.35 9.59 -16.39
N ILE A 504 4.94 8.86 -17.34
CA ILE A 504 6.31 8.34 -17.25
C ILE A 504 7.09 9.02 -18.37
N SER A 505 8.10 9.82 -18.00
CA SER A 505 8.98 10.50 -18.96
C SER A 505 10.39 9.94 -18.87
N LEU A 506 10.91 9.45 -19.99
CA LEU A 506 12.33 9.11 -20.17
C LEU A 506 13.01 10.29 -20.87
N ILE A 507 13.96 10.92 -20.18
CA ILE A 507 14.82 11.98 -20.75
C ILE A 507 16.23 11.42 -20.86
N VAL A 508 16.81 11.42 -22.06
CA VAL A 508 18.16 10.91 -22.35
C VAL A 508 19.04 12.05 -22.83
N TYR A 509 20.28 12.08 -22.36
CA TYR A 509 21.33 13.02 -22.74
C TYR A 509 22.54 12.28 -23.31
N ASP A 510 23.18 12.87 -24.32
CA ASP A 510 24.49 12.44 -24.80
C ASP A 510 25.64 13.24 -24.15
N PHE A 511 26.87 12.93 -24.55
CA PHE A 511 28.07 13.63 -24.06
C PHE A 511 28.18 15.08 -24.55
N PHE A 512 27.52 15.44 -25.65
CA PHE A 512 27.58 16.76 -26.29
C PHE A 512 26.45 17.70 -25.83
N GLY A 513 25.56 17.21 -24.96
CA GLY A 513 24.46 17.96 -24.39
C GLY A 513 23.20 17.98 -25.25
N ASN A 514 23.08 17.14 -26.28
CA ASN A 514 21.79 16.91 -26.93
C ASN A 514 20.91 16.08 -26.00
N SER A 515 19.59 16.25 -26.14
CA SER A 515 18.63 15.52 -25.33
C SER A 515 17.42 15.05 -26.13
N LYS A 516 16.90 13.90 -25.75
CA LYS A 516 15.64 13.36 -26.27
C LYS A 516 14.71 12.97 -25.13
N THR A 517 13.46 13.41 -25.21
CA THR A 517 12.40 13.02 -24.29
C THR A 517 11.41 12.09 -24.98
N ASN A 518 10.99 11.04 -24.29
CA ASN A 518 9.89 10.17 -24.66
C ASN A 518 8.95 10.03 -23.44
N THR A 519 7.65 10.24 -23.62
CA THR A 519 6.67 10.27 -22.53
C THR A 519 5.47 9.41 -22.88
N ILE A 520 5.07 8.54 -21.95
CA ILE A 520 3.85 7.75 -22.03
C ILE A 520 2.93 8.03 -20.83
N SER A 521 1.65 7.75 -21.00
CA SER A 521 0.68 7.69 -19.90
C SER A 521 0.43 6.23 -19.52
N VAL A 522 0.24 5.92 -18.24
CA VAL A 522 -0.34 4.65 -17.78
C VAL A 522 -1.43 4.92 -16.74
N ILE A 523 -2.25 3.91 -16.45
CA ILE A 523 -3.34 4.02 -15.48
C ILE A 523 -3.15 2.94 -14.41
N PHE A 524 -3.10 3.34 -13.14
CA PHE A 524 -3.20 2.41 -12.01
C PHE A 524 -4.57 2.59 -11.33
N SER A 525 -5.39 1.53 -11.28
CA SER A 525 -6.63 1.55 -10.49
C SER A 525 -6.99 0.19 -9.91
N THR A 526 -7.64 0.24 -8.76
CA THR A 526 -8.26 -0.90 -8.05
C THR A 526 -9.78 -0.72 -7.89
N ASN A 527 -10.33 0.35 -8.50
CA ASN A 527 -11.74 0.76 -8.39
C ASN A 527 -12.28 1.25 -9.74
N ILE A 528 -13.59 1.18 -9.91
CA ILE A 528 -14.35 1.83 -10.97
C ILE A 528 -15.24 2.91 -10.36
N TYR A 529 -15.20 4.12 -10.92
CA TYR A 529 -15.89 5.31 -10.41
C TYR A 529 -17.15 5.61 -11.21
N VAL A 530 -18.26 5.89 -10.53
CA VAL A 530 -19.57 6.20 -11.15
C VAL A 530 -20.16 7.46 -10.54
N SER A 531 -20.66 8.38 -11.37
CA SER A 531 -21.33 9.60 -10.93
C SER A 531 -22.51 9.93 -11.84
N VAL A 532 -23.57 10.53 -11.29
CA VAL A 532 -24.71 11.07 -12.07
C VAL A 532 -24.28 12.10 -13.12
N ASN A 533 -23.17 12.81 -12.86
CA ASN A 533 -22.55 13.80 -13.75
C ASN A 533 -21.47 13.19 -14.68
N GLY A 534 -21.23 11.88 -14.60
CA GLY A 534 -20.25 11.15 -15.41
C GLY A 534 -20.67 10.95 -16.87
N ASN A 535 -19.86 10.19 -17.61
CA ASN A 535 -20.10 9.85 -19.01
C ASN A 535 -19.71 8.39 -19.28
N ASP A 536 -20.58 7.59 -19.90
CA ASP A 536 -20.30 6.17 -20.19
C ASP A 536 -19.26 5.95 -21.31
N ASN A 537 -18.83 7.03 -21.98
CA ASN A 537 -17.65 7.04 -22.85
C ASN A 537 -16.32 7.24 -22.09
N ASN A 538 -16.37 7.55 -20.79
CA ASN A 538 -15.17 7.68 -19.96
C ASN A 538 -14.54 6.32 -19.66
N SER A 539 -13.30 6.32 -19.17
CA SER A 539 -12.64 5.08 -18.72
C SER A 539 -13.32 4.46 -17.49
N GLY A 540 -13.81 5.29 -16.56
CA GLY A 540 -14.25 4.86 -15.23
C GLY A 540 -13.11 4.53 -14.28
N LEU A 541 -11.85 4.64 -14.71
CA LEU A 541 -10.67 4.16 -13.96
C LEU A 541 -9.93 5.26 -13.21
N VAL A 542 -10.33 6.51 -13.43
CA VAL A 542 -9.79 7.69 -12.74
C VAL A 542 -10.95 8.54 -12.21
N LYS A 543 -10.75 9.13 -11.03
CA LYS A 543 -11.81 9.83 -10.25
C LYS A 543 -12.50 10.96 -11.04
N ASN A 544 -11.77 11.63 -11.94
CA ASN A 544 -12.26 12.73 -12.78
C ASN A 544 -12.80 12.30 -14.16
N GLU A 545 -12.74 11.01 -14.49
CA GLU A 545 -13.39 10.40 -15.67
C GLU A 545 -14.39 9.30 -15.21
N PRO A 546 -15.37 9.59 -14.32
CA PRO A 546 -16.30 8.56 -13.84
C PRO A 546 -17.30 8.17 -14.94
N LEU A 547 -17.75 6.91 -14.91
CA LEU A 547 -18.87 6.44 -15.72
C LEU A 547 -20.16 7.09 -15.26
N LYS A 548 -21.17 7.12 -16.13
CA LYS A 548 -22.48 7.70 -15.82
C LYS A 548 -23.42 6.69 -15.19
N THR A 549 -23.45 5.47 -15.73
CA THR A 549 -24.41 4.44 -15.30
C THR A 549 -23.74 3.33 -14.49
N ILE A 550 -24.47 2.86 -13.48
CA ILE A 550 -24.03 1.74 -12.63
C ILE A 550 -23.88 0.47 -13.47
N GLN A 551 -24.75 0.26 -14.47
CA GLN A 551 -24.66 -0.90 -15.36
C GLN A 551 -23.38 -0.88 -16.21
N LYS A 552 -22.97 0.29 -16.73
CA LYS A 552 -21.71 0.40 -17.49
C LYS A 552 -20.49 0.11 -16.63
N ALA A 553 -20.54 0.46 -15.34
CA ALA A 553 -19.48 0.12 -14.40
C ALA A 553 -19.38 -1.39 -14.12
N ILE A 554 -20.52 -2.09 -14.05
CA ILE A 554 -20.56 -3.56 -13.94
C ILE A 554 -20.02 -4.21 -15.21
N GLU A 555 -20.41 -3.74 -16.41
CA GLU A 555 -19.83 -4.19 -17.68
C GLU A 555 -18.31 -4.00 -17.72
N LYS A 556 -17.84 -2.81 -17.31
CA LYS A 556 -16.41 -2.48 -17.30
C LYS A 556 -15.64 -3.29 -16.27
N SER A 557 -16.26 -3.59 -15.13
CA SER A 557 -15.73 -4.44 -14.05
C SER A 557 -15.41 -5.84 -14.56
N MET A 558 -16.34 -6.47 -15.29
CA MET A 558 -16.12 -7.77 -15.93
C MET A 558 -15.04 -7.73 -17.02
N GLU A 559 -15.00 -6.65 -17.82
CA GLU A 559 -14.02 -6.49 -18.91
C GLU A 559 -12.56 -6.48 -18.41
N ILE A 560 -12.30 -5.87 -17.25
CA ILE A 560 -10.94 -5.61 -16.73
C ILE A 560 -10.63 -6.29 -15.38
N ASN A 561 -11.55 -7.10 -14.85
CA ASN A 561 -11.44 -7.82 -13.57
C ASN A 561 -11.15 -6.89 -12.36
N ILE A 562 -11.90 -5.80 -12.22
CA ILE A 562 -11.86 -4.89 -11.06
C ILE A 562 -13.22 -4.87 -10.37
N ASN A 563 -13.33 -5.55 -9.23
CA ASN A 563 -14.63 -5.85 -8.60
C ASN A 563 -15.16 -4.75 -7.66
N ASN A 564 -14.41 -3.67 -7.46
CA ASN A 564 -14.82 -2.53 -6.62
C ASN A 564 -15.45 -1.43 -7.46
N ILE A 565 -16.72 -1.13 -7.22
CA ILE A 565 -17.47 -0.08 -7.91
C ILE A 565 -17.92 0.96 -6.88
N LEU A 566 -17.33 2.15 -6.97
CA LEU A 566 -17.58 3.28 -6.08
C LEU A 566 -18.52 4.27 -6.76
N ILE A 567 -19.64 4.57 -6.11
CA ILE A 567 -20.74 5.34 -6.69
C ILE A 567 -20.93 6.62 -5.88
N SER A 568 -20.83 7.77 -6.54
CA SER A 568 -21.04 9.06 -5.90
C SER A 568 -22.48 9.22 -5.42
N ILE A 569 -22.68 10.06 -4.42
CA ILE A 569 -23.99 10.54 -4.03
C ILE A 569 -24.68 11.22 -5.22
N GLY A 570 -26.00 11.11 -5.27
CA GLY A 570 -26.83 11.53 -6.40
C GLY A 570 -28.03 10.61 -6.59
N THR A 571 -28.96 11.04 -7.45
CA THR A 571 -30.16 10.26 -7.80
C THR A 571 -30.02 9.68 -9.20
N TYR A 572 -29.79 8.38 -9.26
CA TYR A 572 -29.70 7.58 -10.47
C TYR A 572 -31.12 7.16 -10.85
N THR A 573 -31.55 7.49 -12.07
CA THR A 573 -32.90 7.24 -12.59
C THR A 573 -32.85 6.41 -13.88
N LYS A 574 -33.97 5.81 -14.26
CA LYS A 574 -34.14 5.08 -15.53
C LYS A 574 -33.62 5.91 -16.73
N GLY A 575 -32.59 5.41 -17.42
CA GLY A 575 -31.95 6.08 -18.56
C GLY A 575 -31.02 7.26 -18.20
N ASN A 576 -30.89 7.62 -16.92
CA ASN A 576 -29.98 8.64 -16.42
C ASN A 576 -29.32 8.16 -15.12
N GLY A 577 -28.37 7.22 -15.26
CA GLY A 577 -27.66 6.56 -14.17
C GLY A 577 -28.03 5.08 -13.99
N LEU A 578 -29.26 4.70 -14.36
CA LEU A 578 -29.73 3.32 -14.38
C LEU A 578 -30.02 2.82 -15.81
N ASN A 579 -30.11 1.50 -15.95
CA ASN A 579 -30.50 0.83 -17.19
C ASN A 579 -31.94 1.24 -17.62
N MET A 580 -32.25 1.12 -18.91
CA MET A 580 -33.58 1.42 -19.49
C MET A 580 -34.54 0.21 -19.54
N ASN A 581 -34.04 -1.00 -19.23
CA ASN A 581 -34.75 -2.27 -19.38
C ASN A 581 -35.79 -2.51 -18.26
N SER A 582 -35.93 -3.73 -17.74
CA SER A 582 -36.85 -4.07 -16.64
C SER A 582 -36.29 -3.76 -15.25
N SER A 583 -34.97 -3.74 -15.09
CA SER A 583 -34.28 -3.53 -13.80
C SER A 583 -33.32 -2.35 -13.89
N GLY A 584 -33.11 -1.61 -12.79
CA GLY A 584 -32.20 -0.46 -12.76
C GLY A 584 -30.72 -0.86 -12.80
N VAL A 585 -30.37 -1.87 -12.00
CA VAL A 585 -29.05 -2.49 -11.92
C VAL A 585 -29.22 -4.01 -12.03
N VAL A 586 -28.42 -4.68 -12.88
CA VAL A 586 -28.41 -6.14 -13.01
C VAL A 586 -27.01 -6.68 -12.72
N ILE A 587 -26.93 -7.61 -11.77
CA ILE A 587 -25.73 -8.34 -11.35
C ILE A 587 -25.96 -9.83 -11.59
N SER A 588 -25.16 -10.46 -12.46
CA SER A 588 -25.38 -11.86 -12.87
C SER A 588 -24.08 -12.64 -13.04
N ASN A 589 -23.96 -13.77 -12.32
CA ASN A 589 -22.84 -14.72 -12.34
C ASN A 589 -21.47 -14.16 -11.91
N GLU A 590 -21.44 -13.10 -11.10
CA GLU A 590 -20.22 -12.35 -10.78
C GLU A 590 -20.16 -11.89 -9.31
N ASN A 591 -18.99 -11.45 -8.86
CA ASN A 591 -18.77 -11.00 -7.47
C ASN A 591 -18.34 -9.53 -7.40
N PHE A 592 -19.19 -8.65 -6.87
CA PHE A 592 -18.95 -7.20 -6.84
C PHE A 592 -19.12 -6.56 -5.45
N ASN A 593 -18.25 -5.60 -5.17
CA ASN A 593 -18.39 -4.63 -4.08
C ASN A 593 -19.02 -3.35 -4.67
N LEU A 594 -20.30 -3.14 -4.43
CA LEU A 594 -21.07 -1.97 -4.88
C LEU A 594 -21.26 -1.00 -3.71
N ILE A 595 -20.55 0.13 -3.73
CA ILE A 595 -20.49 1.04 -2.57
C ILE A 595 -20.99 2.43 -2.98
N GLY A 596 -22.18 2.80 -2.51
CA GLY A 596 -22.77 4.12 -2.70
C GLY A 596 -22.30 5.16 -1.67
N GLY A 597 -22.75 6.40 -1.88
CA GLY A 597 -22.64 7.49 -0.91
C GLY A 597 -21.33 8.28 -0.94
N TRP A 598 -20.46 8.08 -1.92
CA TRP A 598 -19.19 8.81 -2.05
C TRP A 598 -19.41 10.29 -2.39
N ASP A 599 -18.52 11.18 -1.96
CA ASP A 599 -18.46 12.55 -2.48
C ASP A 599 -18.03 12.59 -3.97
N GLU A 600 -18.16 13.74 -4.63
CA GLU A 600 -17.78 13.90 -6.06
C GLU A 600 -16.27 13.70 -6.30
N THR A 601 -15.45 13.76 -5.24
CA THR A 601 -14.01 13.50 -5.29
C THR A 601 -13.63 12.03 -5.06
N PHE A 602 -14.59 11.18 -4.67
CA PHE A 602 -14.36 9.80 -4.23
C PHE A 602 -13.27 9.68 -3.13
N GLU A 603 -13.28 10.60 -2.16
CA GLU A 603 -12.40 10.56 -0.99
C GLU A 603 -13.15 10.12 0.29
N ASN A 604 -14.42 10.52 0.45
CA ASN A 604 -15.20 10.20 1.64
C ASN A 604 -16.58 9.65 1.26
N ILE A 605 -17.13 8.78 2.13
CA ILE A 605 -18.54 8.40 2.10
C ILE A 605 -19.31 9.38 2.99
N ILE A 606 -20.17 10.20 2.39
CA ILE A 606 -20.90 11.30 3.04
C ILE A 606 -22.41 11.08 3.12
N GLY A 607 -22.93 9.97 2.59
CA GLY A 607 -24.37 9.67 2.61
C GLY A 607 -24.72 8.33 1.96
N LYS A 608 -25.80 8.33 1.17
CA LYS A 608 -26.24 7.17 0.37
C LYS A 608 -26.54 7.61 -1.07
N SER A 609 -26.21 6.78 -2.05
CA SER A 609 -26.63 7.00 -3.43
C SER A 609 -28.08 6.53 -3.61
N VAL A 610 -28.88 7.29 -4.36
CA VAL A 610 -30.31 6.98 -4.56
C VAL A 610 -30.51 6.28 -5.89
N ILE A 611 -31.00 5.04 -5.86
CA ILE A 611 -31.53 4.30 -7.00
C ILE A 611 -33.03 4.58 -7.04
N ASP A 612 -33.43 5.55 -7.85
CA ASP A 612 -34.83 5.84 -8.14
C ASP A 612 -35.24 5.06 -9.38
N ALA A 613 -35.85 3.92 -9.14
CA ALA A 613 -36.25 2.98 -10.18
C ALA A 613 -37.31 3.56 -11.12
N ASN A 614 -38.07 4.59 -10.70
CA ASN A 614 -39.03 5.33 -11.53
C ASN A 614 -39.90 4.43 -12.44
N GLY A 615 -40.51 3.39 -11.86
CA GLY A 615 -41.36 2.43 -12.58
C GLY A 615 -40.61 1.30 -13.32
N LEU A 616 -39.35 1.03 -13.00
CA LEU A 616 -38.69 -0.25 -13.33
C LEU A 616 -39.20 -1.37 -12.41
N ASN A 617 -39.23 -2.62 -12.88
CA ASN A 617 -39.67 -3.78 -12.11
C ASN A 617 -38.83 -3.94 -10.83
N HIS A 618 -37.51 -3.84 -10.97
CA HIS A 618 -36.55 -4.01 -9.87
C HIS A 618 -35.61 -2.80 -9.79
N GLY A 619 -35.36 -2.29 -8.58
CA GLY A 619 -34.26 -1.34 -8.35
C GLY A 619 -32.91 -2.00 -8.62
N ILE A 620 -32.68 -3.15 -7.99
CA ILE A 620 -31.53 -4.03 -8.21
C ILE A 620 -32.01 -5.48 -8.41
N PHE A 621 -31.54 -6.14 -9.47
CA PHE A 621 -31.72 -7.57 -9.71
C PHE A 621 -30.37 -8.30 -9.63
N ILE A 622 -30.33 -9.39 -8.87
CA ILE A 622 -29.13 -10.15 -8.52
C ILE A 622 -29.38 -11.64 -8.77
N SER A 623 -28.51 -12.29 -9.54
CA SER A 623 -28.63 -13.72 -9.87
C SER A 623 -27.29 -14.44 -9.84
N ASN A 624 -27.19 -15.61 -9.20
CA ASN A 624 -25.99 -16.46 -9.20
C ASN A 624 -24.69 -15.74 -8.76
N SER A 625 -24.77 -14.80 -7.82
CA SER A 625 -23.70 -13.82 -7.56
C SER A 625 -23.33 -13.74 -6.08
N GLY A 626 -22.06 -13.46 -5.77
CA GLY A 626 -21.56 -13.15 -4.43
C GLY A 626 -21.46 -11.63 -4.24
N ILE A 627 -22.38 -11.04 -3.51
CA ILE A 627 -22.56 -9.57 -3.48
C ILE A 627 -22.04 -8.91 -2.21
N ASN A 628 -21.70 -7.64 -2.32
CA ASN A 628 -21.45 -6.75 -1.19
C ASN A 628 -21.99 -5.36 -1.56
N ILE A 629 -23.21 -5.04 -1.13
CA ILE A 629 -23.92 -3.81 -1.53
C ILE A 629 -24.13 -2.92 -0.31
N LYS A 630 -23.57 -1.70 -0.34
CA LYS A 630 -23.53 -0.78 0.81
C LYS A 630 -23.97 0.64 0.47
N ASN A 631 -24.66 1.28 1.41
CA ASN A 631 -25.00 2.72 1.39
C ASN A 631 -25.90 3.17 0.22
N PHE A 632 -27.04 2.50 0.01
CA PHE A 632 -28.03 2.88 -0.99
C PHE A 632 -29.38 3.28 -0.41
N THR A 633 -30.10 4.12 -1.14
CA THR A 633 -31.54 4.34 -0.96
C THR A 633 -32.23 3.85 -2.24
N ILE A 634 -33.20 2.94 -2.14
CA ILE A 634 -33.85 2.28 -3.29
C ILE A 634 -35.36 2.54 -3.25
N ILE A 635 -35.88 3.21 -4.27
CA ILE A 635 -37.25 3.73 -4.28
C ILE A 635 -37.97 3.57 -5.62
N ASN A 636 -39.30 3.63 -5.57
CA ASN A 636 -40.21 3.77 -6.72
C ASN A 636 -40.13 2.66 -7.78
N ALA A 637 -39.68 1.45 -7.40
CA ALA A 637 -39.77 0.29 -8.26
C ALA A 637 -41.20 -0.27 -8.28
N ILE A 638 -41.61 -0.86 -9.40
CA ILE A 638 -42.96 -1.39 -9.63
C ILE A 638 -42.84 -2.76 -10.31
N ALA A 639 -42.70 -3.82 -9.51
CA ALA A 639 -42.74 -5.19 -9.95
C ALA A 639 -44.19 -5.64 -10.22
N ASP A 640 -44.76 -5.17 -11.33
CA ASP A 640 -46.11 -5.52 -11.82
C ASP A 640 -46.10 -6.21 -13.21
N GLY A 641 -44.92 -6.58 -13.71
CA GLY A 641 -44.73 -7.10 -15.05
C GLY A 641 -45.38 -8.47 -15.31
N ILE A 642 -45.20 -9.03 -16.51
CA ILE A 642 -46.01 -10.17 -16.97
C ILE A 642 -45.56 -11.50 -16.33
N THR A 643 -44.24 -11.73 -16.22
CA THR A 643 -43.72 -13.02 -15.75
C THR A 643 -43.80 -13.14 -14.21
N PRO A 644 -43.66 -14.34 -13.62
CA PRO A 644 -43.61 -14.49 -12.17
C PRO A 644 -42.44 -13.76 -11.51
N ILE A 645 -41.29 -13.65 -12.19
CA ILE A 645 -40.10 -12.99 -11.65
C ILE A 645 -40.23 -11.46 -11.69
N ASP A 646 -40.92 -10.91 -12.70
CA ASP A 646 -41.22 -9.47 -12.80
C ASP A 646 -42.25 -8.96 -11.75
N LYS A 647 -42.79 -9.85 -10.91
CA LYS A 647 -43.87 -9.55 -9.92
C LYS A 647 -43.38 -9.51 -8.48
N VAL A 648 -42.10 -9.77 -8.25
CA VAL A 648 -41.52 -9.96 -6.91
C VAL A 648 -40.24 -9.15 -6.75
N GLY A 649 -39.85 -8.75 -5.53
CA GLY A 649 -38.56 -8.08 -5.32
C GLY A 649 -38.48 -6.69 -5.93
N GLY A 650 -39.44 -5.82 -5.60
CA GLY A 650 -39.53 -4.47 -6.16
C GLY A 650 -38.26 -3.65 -5.91
N GLY A 651 -37.89 -3.43 -4.66
CA GLY A 651 -36.62 -2.77 -4.34
C GLY A 651 -35.41 -3.60 -4.79
N ILE A 652 -35.28 -4.80 -4.24
CA ILE A 652 -34.20 -5.76 -4.56
C ILE A 652 -34.79 -7.15 -4.82
N LEU A 653 -34.38 -7.76 -5.93
CA LEU A 653 -34.60 -9.18 -6.22
C LEU A 653 -33.28 -9.94 -6.15
N ILE A 654 -33.22 -10.99 -5.33
CA ILE A 654 -32.04 -11.85 -5.13
C ILE A 654 -32.39 -13.31 -5.46
N PHE A 655 -31.67 -13.90 -6.40
CA PHE A 655 -31.87 -15.27 -6.85
C PHE A 655 -30.57 -16.09 -6.80
N SER A 656 -30.58 -17.23 -6.12
CA SER A 656 -29.46 -18.20 -6.09
C SER A 656 -28.10 -17.55 -5.79
N SER A 657 -28.06 -16.62 -4.83
CA SER A 657 -26.91 -15.74 -4.55
C SER A 657 -26.51 -15.76 -3.07
N SER A 658 -25.35 -15.18 -2.74
CA SER A 658 -24.82 -15.07 -1.36
C SER A 658 -24.13 -13.73 -1.11
N GLY A 659 -23.76 -13.42 0.14
CA GLY A 659 -22.98 -12.21 0.49
C GLY A 659 -23.68 -11.22 1.43
N GLU A 660 -23.42 -9.92 1.28
CA GLU A 660 -23.81 -8.87 2.23
C GLU A 660 -24.66 -7.74 1.61
N LEU A 661 -25.73 -7.35 2.33
CA LEU A 661 -26.40 -6.06 2.17
C LEU A 661 -26.24 -5.24 3.46
N GLN A 662 -25.78 -3.99 3.36
CA GLN A 662 -25.54 -3.16 4.55
C GLN A 662 -25.95 -1.69 4.38
N ASN A 663 -26.56 -1.11 5.41
CA ASN A 663 -26.92 0.32 5.47
C ASN A 663 -27.76 0.76 4.25
N ILE A 664 -28.77 -0.02 3.87
CA ILE A 664 -29.67 0.28 2.75
C ILE A 664 -31.00 0.82 3.30
N THR A 665 -31.58 1.79 2.61
CA THR A 665 -32.95 2.28 2.86
C THR A 665 -33.83 1.89 1.68
N ILE A 666 -34.97 1.23 1.90
CA ILE A 666 -35.82 0.70 0.82
C ILE A 666 -37.27 1.13 1.03
N SER A 667 -37.81 1.99 0.17
CA SER A 667 -39.15 2.54 0.39
C SER A 667 -39.97 2.89 -0.84
N ASN A 668 -41.30 2.90 -0.66
CA ASN A 668 -42.28 3.19 -1.71
C ASN A 668 -42.19 2.27 -2.94
N ASN A 669 -41.67 1.04 -2.78
CA ASN A 669 -41.61 0.05 -3.85
C ASN A 669 -42.90 -0.79 -3.87
N ILE A 670 -43.30 -1.20 -5.07
CA ILE A 670 -44.54 -1.94 -5.34
C ILE A 670 -44.19 -3.31 -5.90
N ALA A 671 -44.81 -4.37 -5.37
CA ALA A 671 -44.73 -5.73 -5.91
C ALA A 671 -45.94 -6.59 -5.47
N GLN A 672 -46.12 -7.74 -6.11
CA GLN A 672 -47.07 -8.77 -5.63
C GLN A 672 -46.53 -9.55 -4.43
N THR A 673 -45.20 -9.62 -4.27
CA THR A 673 -44.51 -10.36 -3.21
C THR A 673 -43.13 -9.74 -2.94
N GLY A 674 -42.68 -9.65 -1.67
CA GLY A 674 -41.35 -9.10 -1.34
C GLY A 674 -41.06 -7.73 -1.96
N ALA A 675 -41.96 -6.75 -1.74
CA ALA A 675 -41.89 -5.43 -2.37
C ALA A 675 -40.62 -4.64 -2.00
N GLY A 676 -40.07 -4.82 -0.80
CA GLY A 676 -38.76 -4.30 -0.44
C GLY A 676 -37.62 -5.18 -0.96
N ILE A 677 -37.52 -6.40 -0.44
CA ILE A 677 -36.55 -7.43 -0.85
C ILE A 677 -37.29 -8.76 -1.08
N TYR A 678 -36.97 -9.46 -2.16
CA TYR A 678 -37.36 -10.86 -2.39
C TYR A 678 -36.12 -11.73 -2.60
N ILE A 679 -36.01 -12.82 -1.85
CA ILE A 679 -34.86 -13.73 -1.81
C ILE A 679 -35.35 -15.13 -2.14
N LEU A 680 -34.76 -15.76 -3.16
CA LEU A 680 -35.15 -17.09 -3.65
C LEU A 680 -33.94 -17.99 -3.92
N ASN A 681 -33.96 -19.21 -3.39
CA ASN A 681 -32.93 -20.24 -3.58
C ASN A 681 -31.51 -19.82 -3.16
N SER A 682 -31.39 -18.81 -2.29
CA SER A 682 -30.11 -18.18 -1.93
C SER A 682 -29.51 -18.79 -0.66
N THR A 683 -28.21 -18.60 -0.46
CA THR A 683 -27.50 -19.10 0.74
C THR A 683 -26.63 -18.02 1.37
N ASP A 684 -26.43 -18.09 2.68
CA ASP A 684 -25.41 -17.31 3.40
C ASP A 684 -25.45 -15.80 3.09
N LEU A 685 -26.66 -15.21 3.17
CA LEU A 685 -26.88 -13.77 3.00
C LEU A 685 -26.95 -13.08 4.37
N TYR A 686 -26.06 -12.13 4.60
CA TYR A 686 -26.07 -11.26 5.78
C TYR A 686 -26.66 -9.89 5.43
N ILE A 687 -27.79 -9.56 6.04
CA ILE A 687 -28.58 -8.36 5.73
C ILE A 687 -28.66 -7.50 6.98
N SER A 688 -27.88 -6.41 7.00
CA SER A 688 -27.62 -5.64 8.23
C SER A 688 -27.93 -4.14 8.12
N ASN A 689 -28.47 -3.57 9.19
CA ASN A 689 -28.72 -2.11 9.30
C ASN A 689 -29.61 -1.58 8.16
N ILE A 690 -30.66 -2.33 7.79
CA ILE A 690 -31.58 -1.97 6.70
C ILE A 690 -32.83 -1.31 7.28
N ASN A 691 -33.31 -0.24 6.64
CA ASN A 691 -34.60 0.39 6.96
C ASN A 691 -35.57 0.23 5.78
N LEU A 692 -36.70 -0.44 5.98
CA LEU A 692 -37.71 -0.71 4.97
C LEU A 692 -39.07 -0.11 5.36
N PHE A 693 -39.61 0.80 4.55
CA PHE A 693 -40.90 1.43 4.85
C PHE A 693 -41.78 1.76 3.65
N ASN A 694 -43.10 1.83 3.87
CA ASN A 694 -44.11 2.16 2.86
C ASN A 694 -44.11 1.27 1.60
N ASN A 695 -43.54 0.06 1.65
CA ASN A 695 -43.58 -0.86 0.50
C ASN A 695 -44.95 -1.56 0.41
N SER A 696 -45.44 -1.81 -0.80
CA SER A 696 -46.85 -2.21 -1.03
C SER A 696 -47.23 -3.60 -0.54
N ASN A 697 -46.24 -4.44 -0.22
CA ASN A 697 -46.42 -5.85 0.13
C ASN A 697 -45.49 -6.25 1.30
N THR A 698 -45.05 -7.51 1.38
CA THR A 698 -43.98 -7.96 2.28
C THR A 698 -42.73 -7.10 2.11
N ALA A 699 -42.18 -6.59 3.22
CA ALA A 699 -40.95 -5.80 3.18
C ALA A 699 -39.75 -6.68 2.81
N ILE A 700 -39.62 -7.87 3.40
CA ILE A 700 -38.62 -8.87 3.03
C ILE A 700 -39.28 -10.24 2.96
N GLU A 701 -39.12 -10.95 1.84
CA GLU A 701 -39.55 -12.34 1.71
C GLU A 701 -38.38 -13.26 1.36
N ILE A 702 -38.28 -14.36 2.08
CA ILE A 702 -37.20 -15.35 2.00
C ILE A 702 -37.83 -16.69 1.64
N THR A 703 -37.54 -17.23 0.46
CA THR A 703 -38.16 -18.45 -0.08
C THR A 703 -37.09 -19.48 -0.47
N ASN A 704 -37.28 -20.75 -0.10
CA ASN A 704 -36.37 -21.88 -0.41
C ASN A 704 -34.87 -21.61 -0.14
N SER A 705 -34.55 -20.81 0.86
CA SER A 705 -33.19 -20.29 1.10
C SER A 705 -32.58 -20.86 2.39
N LEU A 706 -31.26 -20.77 2.54
CA LEU A 706 -30.49 -21.35 3.65
C LEU A 706 -29.58 -20.32 4.31
N GLY A 707 -29.56 -20.23 5.64
CA GLY A 707 -28.57 -19.39 6.35
C GLY A 707 -28.72 -17.88 6.12
N ILE A 708 -29.97 -17.40 6.02
CA ILE A 708 -30.25 -15.98 5.78
C ILE A 708 -30.37 -15.24 7.12
N GLU A 709 -29.48 -14.30 7.39
CA GLU A 709 -29.46 -13.53 8.64
C GLU A 709 -29.90 -12.09 8.44
N LEU A 710 -30.96 -11.71 9.16
CA LEU A 710 -31.46 -10.33 9.25
C LEU A 710 -31.02 -9.72 10.59
N PHE A 711 -30.07 -8.79 10.58
CA PHE A 711 -29.52 -8.16 11.79
C PHE A 711 -29.79 -6.66 11.85
N ASN A 712 -30.37 -6.17 12.93
CA ASN A 712 -30.69 -4.75 13.12
C ASN A 712 -31.49 -4.16 11.93
N VAL A 713 -32.57 -4.84 11.54
CA VAL A 713 -33.45 -4.42 10.45
C VAL A 713 -34.66 -3.68 11.03
N GLU A 714 -34.97 -2.50 10.51
CA GLU A 714 -36.20 -1.75 10.81
C GLU A 714 -37.23 -1.94 9.68
N VAL A 715 -38.43 -2.39 10.03
CA VAL A 715 -39.53 -2.68 9.09
C VAL A 715 -40.79 -1.94 9.53
N ASN A 716 -41.10 -0.83 8.87
CA ASN A 716 -42.07 0.16 9.35
C ASN A 716 -43.15 0.48 8.30
N ASN A 717 -44.45 0.39 8.65
CA ASN A 717 -45.57 0.78 7.79
C ASN A 717 -45.59 0.11 6.39
N ASN A 718 -45.11 -1.12 6.29
CA ASN A 718 -45.27 -1.95 5.09
C ASN A 718 -46.58 -2.75 5.17
N PHE A 719 -46.96 -3.45 4.11
CA PHE A 719 -48.14 -4.30 4.14
C PHE A 719 -47.91 -5.56 4.97
N ASN A 720 -46.85 -6.33 4.68
CA ASN A 720 -46.32 -7.38 5.54
C ASN A 720 -44.89 -7.00 5.99
N GLY A 721 -44.46 -7.49 7.14
CA GLY A 721 -43.10 -7.32 7.64
C GLY A 721 -42.11 -8.26 6.95
N VAL A 722 -41.64 -9.29 7.67
CA VAL A 722 -40.79 -10.37 7.10
C VAL A 722 -41.61 -11.65 6.89
N ALA A 723 -41.41 -12.33 5.76
CA ALA A 723 -41.87 -13.70 5.52
C ALA A 723 -40.69 -14.65 5.25
N ILE A 724 -40.69 -15.82 5.88
CA ILE A 724 -39.72 -16.91 5.71
C ILE A 724 -40.51 -18.15 5.29
N ILE A 725 -40.31 -18.64 4.07
CA ILE A 725 -41.12 -19.68 3.43
C ILE A 725 -40.20 -20.80 2.95
N ASP A 726 -40.46 -22.04 3.38
CA ASP A 726 -39.73 -23.25 2.99
C ASP A 726 -38.18 -23.13 3.14
N SER A 727 -37.73 -22.24 4.04
CA SER A 727 -36.33 -21.82 4.21
C SER A 727 -35.75 -22.28 5.55
N GLN A 728 -34.43 -22.45 5.61
CA GLN A 728 -33.76 -23.11 6.73
C GLN A 728 -32.64 -22.25 7.34
N ASN A 729 -32.31 -22.47 8.61
CA ASN A 729 -31.25 -21.78 9.35
C ASN A 729 -31.29 -20.24 9.25
N SER A 730 -32.47 -19.66 9.03
CA SER A 730 -32.64 -18.22 8.84
C SER A 730 -32.95 -17.53 10.17
N SER A 731 -32.33 -16.37 10.40
CA SER A 731 -32.37 -15.66 11.67
C SER A 731 -32.89 -14.23 11.53
N ILE A 732 -33.58 -13.75 12.57
CA ILE A 732 -33.99 -12.35 12.71
C ILE A 732 -33.53 -11.88 14.08
N ILE A 733 -32.56 -10.96 14.13
CA ILE A 733 -31.82 -10.60 15.34
C ILE A 733 -31.85 -9.08 15.52
N ASN A 734 -32.09 -8.62 16.76
CA ASN A 734 -32.05 -7.20 17.16
C ASN A 734 -32.90 -6.26 16.27
N SER A 735 -33.97 -6.76 15.66
CA SER A 735 -34.73 -6.07 14.61
C SER A 735 -36.02 -5.44 15.14
N SER A 736 -36.59 -4.47 14.44
CA SER A 736 -37.84 -3.79 14.84
C SER A 736 -38.90 -3.81 13.74
N PHE A 737 -40.11 -4.23 14.10
CA PHE A 737 -41.27 -4.37 13.23
C PHE A 737 -42.40 -3.50 13.77
N ARG A 738 -42.75 -2.44 13.05
CA ARG A 738 -43.68 -1.41 13.53
C ARG A 738 -44.75 -1.05 12.50
N TYR A 739 -45.98 -0.87 12.96
CA TYR A 739 -47.09 -0.34 12.14
C TYR A 739 -47.39 -1.09 10.82
N ASN A 740 -46.93 -2.32 10.66
CA ASN A 740 -47.21 -3.10 9.44
C ASN A 740 -48.69 -3.53 9.41
N LYS A 741 -49.27 -3.61 8.20
CA LYS A 741 -50.73 -3.78 7.97
C LYS A 741 -51.21 -5.25 7.95
N GLN A 742 -50.31 -6.20 8.14
CA GLN A 742 -50.57 -7.64 8.28
C GLN A 742 -49.56 -8.28 9.26
N ASN A 743 -49.01 -9.46 8.95
CA ASN A 743 -48.04 -10.13 9.79
C ASN A 743 -46.78 -9.27 9.93
N ALA A 744 -46.27 -9.10 11.15
CA ALA A 744 -44.94 -8.54 11.39
C ALA A 744 -43.85 -9.54 11.00
N ILE A 745 -44.05 -10.81 11.39
CA ILE A 745 -43.17 -11.93 11.04
C ILE A 745 -44.07 -13.12 10.67
N LYS A 746 -43.76 -13.78 9.55
CA LYS A 746 -44.44 -14.99 9.10
C LYS A 746 -43.41 -16.06 8.77
N ILE A 747 -43.57 -17.26 9.33
CA ILE A 747 -42.69 -18.40 9.08
C ILE A 747 -43.56 -19.57 8.59
N VAL A 748 -43.32 -20.04 7.37
CA VAL A 748 -44.05 -21.13 6.73
C VAL A 748 -43.08 -22.27 6.42
N ASN A 749 -43.34 -23.47 6.93
CA ASN A 749 -42.60 -24.73 6.71
C ASN A 749 -41.08 -24.72 7.03
N GLY A 750 -40.50 -23.59 7.43
CA GLY A 750 -39.04 -23.46 7.56
C GLY A 750 -38.43 -24.25 8.72
N ILE A 751 -37.14 -24.60 8.64
CA ILE A 751 -36.47 -25.51 9.58
C ILE A 751 -35.30 -24.80 10.28
N GLN A 752 -35.21 -24.91 11.61
CA GLN A 752 -34.15 -24.30 12.43
C GLN A 752 -34.06 -22.77 12.32
N ASN A 753 -35.21 -22.11 12.11
CA ASN A 753 -35.28 -20.65 12.05
C ASN A 753 -35.49 -20.03 13.44
N TYR A 754 -34.96 -18.84 13.68
CA TYR A 754 -35.15 -18.16 14.96
C TYR A 754 -35.30 -16.65 14.87
N VAL A 755 -36.05 -16.10 15.81
CA VAL A 755 -36.25 -14.65 16.01
C VAL A 755 -35.78 -14.33 17.41
N SER A 756 -34.80 -13.43 17.56
CA SER A 756 -34.23 -13.07 18.85
C SER A 756 -34.09 -11.57 19.07
N ASN A 757 -34.23 -11.15 20.34
CA ASN A 757 -34.00 -9.79 20.83
C ASN A 757 -34.74 -8.69 20.04
N SER A 758 -35.84 -9.04 19.36
CA SER A 758 -36.50 -8.16 18.39
C SER A 758 -37.77 -7.51 18.98
N GLN A 759 -38.11 -6.33 18.48
CA GLN A 759 -39.29 -5.56 18.89
C GLN A 759 -40.40 -5.64 17.84
N ILE A 760 -41.56 -6.16 18.20
CA ILE A 760 -42.74 -6.30 17.35
C ILE A 760 -43.85 -5.46 17.98
N VAL A 761 -44.09 -4.25 17.47
CA VAL A 761 -44.92 -3.24 18.16
C VAL A 761 -45.93 -2.55 17.23
N PHE A 762 -47.18 -2.39 17.66
CA PHE A 762 -48.24 -1.67 16.92
C PHE A 762 -48.54 -2.16 15.49
N ASN A 763 -48.19 -3.41 15.17
CA ASN A 763 -48.59 -4.03 13.91
C ASN A 763 -50.08 -4.42 13.97
N SER A 764 -50.77 -4.43 12.84
CA SER A 764 -52.19 -4.77 12.74
C SER A 764 -52.35 -5.87 11.70
N ASN A 765 -53.08 -6.95 12.00
CA ASN A 765 -53.40 -7.98 11.02
C ASN A 765 -54.91 -8.25 11.04
N THR A 766 -55.61 -7.67 10.06
CA THR A 766 -57.06 -7.79 9.89
C THR A 766 -57.47 -8.91 8.93
N THR A 767 -56.51 -9.66 8.36
CA THR A 767 -56.81 -10.74 7.40
C THR A 767 -57.41 -11.96 8.09
N THR A 768 -58.19 -12.74 7.34
CA THR A 768 -59.12 -13.75 7.85
C THR A 768 -58.53 -14.94 8.61
N SER A 769 -57.21 -15.01 8.85
CA SER A 769 -56.65 -16.03 9.77
C SER A 769 -55.34 -15.68 10.49
N GLY A 770 -54.77 -14.48 10.33
CA GLY A 770 -53.37 -14.23 10.72
C GLY A 770 -53.12 -13.81 12.18
N GLY A 771 -52.00 -14.27 12.75
CA GLY A 771 -51.38 -13.68 13.94
C GLY A 771 -50.42 -12.53 13.57
N ILE A 772 -49.82 -11.87 14.56
CA ILE A 772 -48.83 -10.82 14.30
C ILE A 772 -47.44 -11.45 14.06
N ILE A 773 -47.06 -12.41 14.90
CA ILE A 773 -46.10 -13.45 14.54
C ILE A 773 -46.92 -14.67 14.14
N GLU A 774 -46.79 -15.16 12.91
CA GLU A 774 -47.50 -16.34 12.42
C GLU A 774 -46.51 -17.45 12.04
N ILE A 775 -46.64 -18.60 12.69
CA ILE A 775 -45.89 -19.82 12.41
C ILE A 775 -46.86 -20.84 11.80
N VAL A 776 -46.61 -21.25 10.57
CA VAL A 776 -47.35 -22.30 9.87
C VAL A 776 -46.38 -23.42 9.53
N SER A 777 -46.40 -24.52 10.27
CA SER A 777 -45.38 -25.57 10.20
C SER A 777 -45.94 -26.92 9.77
N SER A 778 -45.11 -27.80 9.23
CA SER A 778 -45.34 -29.25 9.25
C SER A 778 -44.31 -29.97 10.11
N ASN A 779 -43.01 -29.63 9.96
CA ASN A 779 -41.88 -30.30 10.62
C ASN A 779 -40.82 -29.31 11.18
N SER A 780 -41.23 -28.12 11.62
CA SER A 780 -40.29 -27.02 11.92
C SER A 780 -39.66 -27.11 13.31
N ILE A 781 -38.36 -26.77 13.38
CA ILE A 781 -37.72 -26.32 14.61
C ILE A 781 -37.70 -24.78 14.57
N ILE A 782 -38.45 -24.10 15.43
CA ILE A 782 -38.53 -22.63 15.46
C ILE A 782 -38.33 -22.11 16.87
N SER A 783 -37.54 -21.05 17.03
CA SER A 783 -37.24 -20.42 18.33
C SER A 783 -37.54 -18.93 18.33
N LEU A 784 -38.40 -18.48 19.25
CA LEU A 784 -38.66 -17.08 19.57
C LEU A 784 -38.00 -16.77 20.93
N LEU A 785 -36.91 -16.02 20.93
CA LEU A 785 -36.02 -15.82 22.09
C LEU A 785 -35.96 -14.34 22.50
N ASN A 786 -36.32 -14.00 23.73
CA ASN A 786 -36.15 -12.65 24.31
C ASN A 786 -36.78 -11.50 23.50
N ASN A 787 -37.85 -11.75 22.74
CA ASN A 787 -38.51 -10.72 21.94
C ASN A 787 -39.52 -9.90 22.74
N SER A 788 -39.82 -8.71 22.26
CA SER A 788 -40.83 -7.81 22.81
C SER A 788 -42.00 -7.70 21.83
N VAL A 789 -43.14 -8.31 22.15
CA VAL A 789 -44.35 -8.34 21.30
C VAL A 789 -45.44 -7.51 21.97
N ILE A 790 -45.52 -6.22 21.64
CA ILE A 790 -46.29 -5.21 22.39
C ILE A 790 -47.37 -4.52 21.56
N SER A 791 -48.59 -4.41 22.09
CA SER A 791 -49.67 -3.54 21.56
C SER A 791 -50.02 -3.78 20.09
N ASN A 792 -49.92 -5.02 19.61
CA ASN A 792 -50.29 -5.37 18.24
C ASN A 792 -51.77 -5.80 18.16
N TYR A 793 -52.40 -5.60 17.01
CA TYR A 793 -53.83 -5.85 16.75
C TYR A 793 -54.00 -6.99 15.74
N GLY A 794 -53.85 -8.23 16.20
CA GLY A 794 -53.91 -9.43 15.34
C GLY A 794 -55.32 -9.99 15.22
N LYS A 795 -55.57 -10.85 14.23
CA LYS A 795 -56.89 -11.50 14.13
C LYS A 795 -57.11 -12.53 15.24
N VAL A 796 -56.09 -13.35 15.50
CA VAL A 796 -56.08 -14.39 16.56
C VAL A 796 -55.03 -14.12 17.64
N GLY A 797 -54.69 -12.85 17.87
CA GLY A 797 -53.76 -12.40 18.91
C GLY A 797 -52.31 -12.17 18.46
N GLY A 798 -51.39 -12.16 19.44
CA GLY A 798 -49.97 -11.80 19.26
C GLY A 798 -49.17 -12.83 18.46
N ILE A 799 -49.02 -14.04 19.01
CA ILE A 799 -48.31 -15.15 18.35
C ILE A 799 -49.34 -16.21 17.95
N LYS A 800 -49.38 -16.59 16.67
CA LYS A 800 -50.19 -17.69 16.14
C LYS A 800 -49.27 -18.83 15.72
N ILE A 801 -49.60 -20.04 16.16
CA ILE A 801 -48.99 -21.29 15.72
C ILE A 801 -50.06 -22.17 15.06
N LEU A 802 -49.75 -22.70 13.88
CA LEU A 802 -50.59 -23.64 13.14
C LEU A 802 -49.71 -24.76 12.58
N GLU A 803 -49.85 -25.97 13.11
CA GLU A 803 -49.12 -27.14 12.60
C GLU A 803 -50.04 -27.93 11.65
N LYS A 804 -49.64 -28.08 10.39
CA LYS A 804 -50.43 -28.74 9.34
C LYS A 804 -50.37 -30.27 9.39
N SER A 805 -49.39 -30.85 10.08
CA SER A 805 -49.15 -32.30 10.09
C SER A 805 -48.45 -32.77 11.39
N PRO A 806 -49.17 -32.93 12.51
CA PRO A 806 -48.62 -33.34 13.82
C PRO A 806 -48.01 -34.76 13.89
N SER A 807 -47.86 -35.44 12.75
CA SER A 807 -47.40 -36.83 12.68
C SER A 807 -45.87 -36.99 12.70
N SER A 808 -45.09 -35.92 12.57
CA SER A 808 -43.62 -36.03 12.61
C SER A 808 -43.07 -35.94 14.02
N SER A 809 -42.11 -36.79 14.34
CA SER A 809 -41.43 -36.78 15.64
C SER A 809 -40.41 -35.64 15.79
N GLN A 810 -40.29 -34.73 14.82
CA GLN A 810 -39.17 -33.79 14.69
C GLN A 810 -39.51 -32.32 14.89
N GLY A 811 -40.79 -31.92 14.76
CA GLY A 811 -41.22 -30.55 15.09
C GLY A 811 -40.87 -30.16 16.54
N LYS A 812 -40.47 -28.91 16.75
CA LYS A 812 -40.33 -28.29 18.08
C LYS A 812 -40.41 -26.77 17.95
N ILE A 813 -41.38 -26.15 18.62
CA ILE A 813 -41.47 -24.69 18.71
C ILE A 813 -41.08 -24.27 20.13
N THR A 814 -40.16 -23.31 20.24
CA THR A 814 -39.65 -22.78 21.51
C THR A 814 -39.97 -21.30 21.60
N ILE A 815 -40.66 -20.89 22.66
CA ILE A 815 -40.97 -19.50 23.00
C ILE A 815 -40.32 -19.25 24.37
N TYR A 816 -39.17 -18.59 24.37
CA TYR A 816 -38.32 -18.44 25.56
C TYR A 816 -38.02 -16.97 25.90
N GLY A 817 -38.23 -16.54 27.15
CA GLY A 817 -37.79 -15.25 27.66
C GLY A 817 -38.47 -14.00 27.06
N ASN A 818 -39.57 -14.16 26.31
CA ASN A 818 -40.24 -13.08 25.60
C ASN A 818 -41.14 -12.25 26.53
N TYR A 819 -41.31 -10.97 26.19
CA TYR A 819 -42.30 -10.07 26.80
C TYR A 819 -43.45 -9.84 25.82
N ILE A 820 -44.60 -10.46 26.07
CA ILE A 820 -45.77 -10.45 25.18
C ILE A 820 -46.91 -9.72 25.88
N ALA A 821 -47.17 -8.46 25.50
CA ALA A 821 -48.07 -7.60 26.25
C ALA A 821 -49.03 -6.75 25.39
N LEU A 822 -50.21 -6.44 25.93
CA LEU A 822 -51.18 -5.50 25.36
C LEU A 822 -51.66 -5.85 23.93
N ASN A 823 -51.40 -7.06 23.44
CA ASN A 823 -51.86 -7.48 22.13
C ASN A 823 -53.38 -7.73 22.16
N ASN A 824 -54.07 -7.39 21.09
CA ASN A 824 -55.52 -7.51 20.98
C ASN A 824 -55.88 -8.43 19.81
N SER A 825 -56.82 -9.35 20.03
CA SER A 825 -57.34 -10.31 19.06
C SER A 825 -58.71 -9.85 18.55
N THR A 826 -58.88 -9.75 17.22
CA THR A 826 -60.18 -9.37 16.63
C THR A 826 -61.22 -10.48 16.62
N GLU A 827 -60.81 -11.74 16.79
CA GLU A 827 -61.70 -12.86 17.08
C GLU A 827 -61.76 -13.21 18.57
N ALA A 828 -62.83 -13.91 18.95
CA ALA A 828 -62.98 -14.59 20.23
C ALA A 828 -61.79 -15.50 20.56
N LEU A 829 -61.27 -16.14 19.52
CA LEU A 829 -60.21 -17.13 19.55
C LEU A 829 -58.87 -16.39 19.42
N GLY A 830 -58.06 -16.38 20.48
CA GLY A 830 -56.78 -15.68 20.46
C GLY A 830 -56.29 -15.26 21.84
N GLY A 831 -55.26 -14.42 21.87
CA GLY A 831 -54.65 -13.94 23.11
C GLY A 831 -53.20 -13.51 22.94
N ALA A 832 -52.35 -13.79 23.94
CA ALA A 832 -50.91 -13.63 23.80
C ALA A 832 -50.33 -14.67 22.80
N ILE A 833 -50.73 -15.93 22.97
CA ILE A 833 -50.33 -17.07 22.14
C ILE A 833 -51.57 -17.90 21.77
N TYR A 834 -51.79 -18.13 20.49
CA TYR A 834 -52.76 -19.06 19.92
C TYR A 834 -52.02 -20.23 19.28
N GLY A 835 -52.48 -21.47 19.51
CA GLY A 835 -51.93 -22.66 18.86
C GLY A 835 -53.00 -23.62 18.34
N SER A 836 -52.68 -24.32 17.26
CA SER A 836 -53.52 -25.33 16.63
C SER A 836 -52.68 -26.50 16.15
N ASN A 837 -53.12 -27.72 16.44
CA ASN A 837 -52.47 -28.99 16.05
C ASN A 837 -51.01 -29.14 16.53
N THR A 838 -50.57 -28.37 17.53
CA THR A 838 -49.13 -28.18 17.78
C THR A 838 -48.49 -29.34 18.56
N THR A 839 -47.35 -29.83 18.09
CA THR A 839 -46.56 -30.85 18.78
C THR A 839 -45.26 -30.25 19.36
N LYS A 840 -44.89 -30.68 20.57
CA LYS A 840 -43.64 -30.27 21.26
C LYS A 840 -43.45 -28.75 21.35
N LEU A 841 -44.49 -28.05 21.81
CA LEU A 841 -44.43 -26.61 22.10
C LEU A 841 -43.81 -26.38 23.49
N LEU A 842 -42.69 -25.67 23.54
CA LEU A 842 -42.04 -25.22 24.78
C LEU A 842 -42.27 -23.72 24.96
N ILE A 843 -43.00 -23.33 26.01
CA ILE A 843 -43.22 -21.93 26.40
C ILE A 843 -42.57 -21.75 27.77
N LYS A 844 -41.43 -21.05 27.82
CA LYS A 844 -40.61 -20.96 29.03
C LYS A 844 -40.08 -19.56 29.37
N ASP A 845 -40.10 -19.21 30.66
CA ASP A 845 -39.53 -17.98 31.23
C ASP A 845 -40.07 -16.67 30.60
N ASN A 846 -41.25 -16.70 29.97
CA ASN A 846 -41.87 -15.52 29.34
C ASN A 846 -42.67 -14.67 30.33
N ILE A 847 -42.85 -13.40 30.02
CA ILE A 847 -43.79 -12.50 30.68
C ILE A 847 -44.95 -12.23 29.72
N LEU A 848 -46.16 -12.57 30.12
CA LEU A 848 -47.36 -12.40 29.32
C LEU A 848 -48.34 -11.49 30.09
N SER A 849 -48.71 -10.35 29.51
CA SER A 849 -49.39 -9.28 30.25
C SER A 849 -50.52 -8.60 29.45
N ASN A 850 -51.74 -8.64 29.97
CA ASN A 850 -52.84 -7.79 29.50
C ASN A 850 -53.18 -7.96 28.00
N ASN A 851 -53.04 -9.17 27.46
CA ASN A 851 -53.42 -9.50 26.08
C ASN A 851 -54.91 -9.83 26.02
N THR A 852 -55.66 -9.27 25.07
CA THR A 852 -57.13 -9.22 25.07
C THR A 852 -57.76 -9.87 23.83
N THR A 853 -59.02 -10.29 23.94
CA THR A 853 -59.84 -10.75 22.80
C THR A 853 -61.17 -10.01 22.68
N SER A 854 -61.66 -9.88 21.45
CA SER A 854 -62.79 -9.00 21.10
C SER A 854 -64.15 -9.44 21.61
N SER A 855 -64.38 -10.75 21.77
CA SER A 855 -65.74 -11.28 22.00
C SER A 855 -66.30 -10.96 23.39
N GLU A 856 -65.43 -10.86 24.39
CA GLU A 856 -65.85 -10.88 25.79
C GLU A 856 -65.00 -9.97 26.71
N SER A 857 -64.10 -9.13 26.15
CA SER A 857 -63.13 -8.32 26.93
C SER A 857 -62.26 -9.13 27.89
N LYS A 858 -62.04 -10.41 27.58
CA LYS A 858 -61.23 -11.31 28.39
C LYS A 858 -59.76 -11.05 28.14
N THR A 859 -58.96 -11.07 29.21
CA THR A 859 -57.55 -11.41 29.03
C THR A 859 -57.48 -12.90 28.71
N ILE A 860 -56.93 -13.28 27.57
CA ILE A 860 -56.58 -14.67 27.27
C ILE A 860 -55.08 -14.72 27.00
N THR A 861 -54.37 -15.58 27.73
CA THR A 861 -52.91 -15.65 27.58
C THR A 861 -52.48 -16.78 26.65
N ILE A 862 -52.97 -18.01 26.82
CA ILE A 862 -52.73 -19.12 25.90
C ILE A 862 -54.07 -19.70 25.44
N PHE A 863 -54.23 -19.93 24.14
CA PHE A 863 -55.46 -20.44 23.53
C PHE A 863 -55.18 -21.66 22.64
N SER A 864 -55.93 -22.76 22.84
CA SER A 864 -55.95 -23.95 21.99
C SER A 864 -57.25 -24.07 21.18
N SER A 865 -57.16 -24.46 19.90
CA SER A 865 -58.28 -24.49 18.95
C SER A 865 -59.05 -25.82 18.89
N PHE A 866 -60.38 -25.75 18.73
CA PHE A 866 -61.33 -26.86 18.53
C PHE A 866 -60.90 -28.05 17.65
N ASN A 867 -60.07 -27.84 16.62
CA ASN A 867 -59.82 -28.83 15.55
C ASN A 867 -58.36 -29.33 15.51
N GLY A 868 -57.65 -29.40 16.64
CA GLY A 868 -56.27 -29.86 16.60
C GLY A 868 -55.70 -30.45 17.87
N ASN A 869 -55.23 -31.69 17.76
CA ASN A 869 -54.47 -32.36 18.82
C ASN A 869 -53.21 -31.56 19.16
N TRP A 870 -53.17 -30.95 20.35
CA TRP A 870 -51.89 -30.55 20.92
C TRP A 870 -51.26 -31.77 21.59
N SER A 871 -49.94 -31.92 21.47
CA SER A 871 -49.23 -32.93 22.25
C SER A 871 -47.88 -32.45 22.75
N LYS A 872 -47.55 -32.75 24.02
CA LYS A 872 -46.27 -32.41 24.66
C LYS A 872 -46.02 -30.89 24.74
N LEU A 873 -47.03 -30.15 25.21
CA LEU A 873 -46.85 -28.77 25.66
C LEU A 873 -46.03 -28.76 26.96
N GLU A 874 -44.92 -28.04 27.00
CA GLU A 874 -44.19 -27.72 28.22
C GLU A 874 -44.34 -26.22 28.51
N LEU A 875 -44.95 -25.88 29.65
CA LEU A 875 -45.18 -24.52 30.10
C LEU A 875 -44.48 -24.31 31.44
N SER A 876 -43.31 -23.65 31.46
CA SER A 876 -42.51 -23.52 32.67
C SER A 876 -41.90 -22.13 32.95
N GLY A 877 -41.89 -21.68 34.21
CA GLY A 877 -41.21 -20.44 34.61
C GLY A 877 -41.86 -19.11 34.16
N ASN A 878 -43.02 -19.16 33.51
CA ASN A 878 -43.66 -17.97 32.93
C ASN A 878 -44.42 -17.14 33.97
N LYS A 879 -44.59 -15.85 33.70
CA LYS A 879 -45.34 -14.90 34.55
C LYS A 879 -46.58 -14.37 33.81
N PHE A 880 -47.74 -14.51 34.44
CA PHE A 880 -49.04 -14.19 33.85
C PHE A 880 -49.69 -13.00 34.56
N TYR A 881 -49.96 -11.92 33.82
CA TYR A 881 -50.68 -10.74 34.27
C TYR A 881 -51.92 -10.52 33.39
N GLY A 882 -53.06 -10.17 33.98
CA GLY A 882 -54.28 -9.84 33.23
C GLY A 882 -54.91 -8.56 33.74
N ILE A 883 -55.84 -8.01 32.96
CA ILE A 883 -56.77 -6.96 33.36
C ILE A 883 -58.03 -7.10 32.50
N GLY A 884 -59.22 -7.09 33.11
CA GLY A 884 -60.48 -7.19 32.37
C GLY A 884 -61.57 -7.93 33.14
N GLN A 885 -62.68 -8.20 32.45
CA GLN A 885 -63.76 -9.05 32.96
C GLN A 885 -63.54 -10.50 32.48
N ASN A 886 -63.75 -11.46 33.36
CA ASN A 886 -63.48 -12.89 33.14
C ASN A 886 -62.11 -13.29 32.52
N PRO A 887 -60.97 -12.69 32.93
CA PRO A 887 -59.65 -13.09 32.46
C PRO A 887 -59.33 -14.58 32.76
N VAL A 888 -58.67 -15.23 31.78
CA VAL A 888 -58.28 -16.65 31.78
C VAL A 888 -56.82 -16.81 31.32
N ALA A 889 -56.00 -17.55 32.09
CA ALA A 889 -54.59 -17.73 31.75
C ALA A 889 -54.40 -18.78 30.63
N ILE A 890 -55.01 -19.95 30.76
CA ILE A 890 -54.99 -21.02 29.76
C ILE A 890 -56.44 -21.36 29.38
N TRP A 891 -56.75 -21.23 28.09
CA TRP A 891 -58.06 -21.51 27.52
C TRP A 891 -57.96 -22.65 26.50
N GLU A 892 -58.79 -23.67 26.70
CA GLU A 892 -58.92 -24.84 25.86
C GLU A 892 -60.31 -24.88 25.24
N GLU A 893 -60.37 -25.05 23.92
CA GLU A 893 -61.61 -25.25 23.17
C GLU A 893 -61.60 -26.62 22.50
N GLY A 894 -62.58 -27.45 22.83
CA GLY A 894 -62.71 -28.80 22.28
C GLY A 894 -63.97 -29.53 22.76
N GLU A 895 -64.39 -30.52 21.97
CA GLU A 895 -64.96 -31.76 22.53
C GLU A 895 -63.77 -32.67 22.92
N ALA A 896 -63.96 -33.64 23.83
CA ALA A 896 -62.91 -34.49 24.45
C ALA A 896 -61.91 -35.22 23.50
N SER A 897 -62.08 -35.11 22.19
CA SER A 897 -61.10 -35.55 21.20
C SER A 897 -59.95 -34.55 20.97
N GLY A 898 -60.18 -33.24 21.24
CA GLY A 898 -59.27 -32.13 20.92
C GLY A 898 -58.30 -31.70 22.02
N ASP A 899 -58.39 -32.27 23.23
CA ASP A 899 -57.65 -31.86 24.43
C ASP A 899 -56.12 -31.81 24.24
N ILE A 900 -55.48 -30.92 25.00
CA ILE A 900 -54.03 -30.72 25.06
C ILE A 900 -53.39 -31.91 25.78
N LYS A 901 -52.94 -32.90 25.02
CA LYS A 901 -52.46 -34.17 25.58
C LYS A 901 -51.00 -34.14 26.03
N ASN A 902 -50.71 -34.86 27.11
CA ASN A 902 -49.37 -35.08 27.68
C ASN A 902 -48.62 -33.77 27.98
N HIS A 903 -49.30 -32.78 28.58
CA HIS A 903 -48.69 -31.48 28.89
C HIS A 903 -48.11 -31.39 30.30
N THR A 904 -47.10 -30.54 30.46
CA THR A 904 -46.38 -30.28 31.72
C THR A 904 -46.45 -28.80 32.04
N ILE A 905 -47.13 -28.44 33.14
CA ILE A 905 -47.23 -27.05 33.64
C ILE A 905 -46.52 -26.98 35.00
N SER A 906 -45.39 -26.26 35.10
CA SER A 906 -44.60 -26.18 36.36
C SER A 906 -43.93 -24.82 36.59
N ASN A 907 -43.69 -24.43 37.84
CA ASN A 907 -42.90 -23.23 38.18
C ASN A 907 -43.42 -21.90 37.58
N ASN A 908 -44.68 -21.81 37.13
CA ASN A 908 -45.26 -20.57 36.62
C ASN A 908 -45.81 -19.71 37.76
N ILE A 909 -45.90 -18.38 37.55
CA ILE A 909 -46.47 -17.42 38.51
C ILE A 909 -47.70 -16.75 37.90
N PHE A 910 -48.85 -16.86 38.58
CA PHE A 910 -50.11 -16.26 38.16
C PHE A 910 -50.50 -15.12 39.11
N TYR A 911 -50.62 -13.89 38.61
CA TYR A 911 -50.98 -12.75 39.46
C TYR A 911 -52.50 -12.63 39.64
N LEU A 912 -52.99 -13.28 40.70
CA LEU A 912 -54.40 -13.65 40.94
C LEU A 912 -55.40 -12.52 41.22
N SER A 913 -54.99 -11.26 41.41
CA SER A 913 -55.93 -10.13 41.56
C SER A 913 -56.74 -9.83 40.28
N THR A 914 -56.50 -10.61 39.22
CA THR A 914 -56.92 -10.34 37.84
C THR A 914 -57.16 -11.61 37.01
N TYR A 915 -57.53 -12.74 37.62
CA TYR A 915 -57.89 -13.98 36.90
C TYR A 915 -59.12 -14.67 37.53
N THR A 916 -60.12 -15.01 36.72
CA THR A 916 -61.33 -15.73 37.17
C THR A 916 -61.23 -17.25 37.03
N ASN A 917 -60.45 -17.72 36.05
CA ASN A 917 -60.11 -19.13 35.87
C ASN A 917 -58.63 -19.20 35.45
N LEU A 918 -57.86 -20.07 36.09
CA LEU A 918 -56.47 -20.33 35.66
C LEU A 918 -56.44 -21.21 34.41
N TYR A 919 -57.31 -22.22 34.41
CA TYR A 919 -57.53 -23.17 33.33
C TYR A 919 -59.03 -23.24 33.04
N ARG A 920 -59.42 -23.36 31.77
CA ARG A 920 -60.81 -23.61 31.38
C ARG A 920 -60.85 -24.55 30.17
N ASP A 921 -61.50 -25.68 30.37
CA ASP A 921 -62.07 -26.53 29.33
C ASP A 921 -63.58 -26.21 29.16
N ILE A 922 -64.14 -26.52 28.00
CA ILE A 922 -65.52 -26.28 27.57
C ILE A 922 -66.28 -27.60 27.35
N SER A 923 -65.63 -28.78 27.45
CA SER A 923 -66.17 -30.10 27.10
C SER A 923 -67.23 -30.70 28.05
N GLY A 924 -68.25 -29.92 28.43
CA GLY A 924 -69.57 -30.43 28.80
C GLY A 924 -69.74 -31.08 30.19
N THR A 925 -70.56 -30.46 31.03
CA THR A 925 -71.21 -31.03 32.24
C THR A 925 -70.33 -31.49 33.42
N ASN A 926 -69.02 -31.67 33.27
CA ASN A 926 -68.14 -32.02 34.38
C ASN A 926 -67.93 -30.82 35.32
N LEU A 927 -68.68 -30.81 36.43
CA LEU A 927 -68.40 -29.95 37.58
C LEU A 927 -66.98 -30.25 38.09
N LEU A 928 -66.13 -29.21 38.12
CA LEU A 928 -64.82 -29.27 38.77
C LEU A 928 -64.94 -29.84 40.19
N PRO A 929 -63.98 -30.66 40.67
CA PRO A 929 -64.00 -31.17 42.02
C PRO A 929 -64.04 -30.03 43.05
N THR A 930 -65.18 -29.89 43.73
CA THR A 930 -65.32 -28.95 44.85
C THR A 930 -64.52 -29.45 46.05
N TYR A 931 -63.26 -29.00 46.20
CA TYR A 931 -62.65 -28.78 47.51
C TYR A 931 -61.45 -27.83 47.43
N ILE A 932 -61.59 -26.63 48.01
CA ILE A 932 -60.55 -25.61 48.17
C ILE A 932 -60.35 -25.39 49.69
N PRO A 933 -59.11 -25.32 50.22
CA PRO A 933 -58.86 -24.85 51.59
C PRO A 933 -59.34 -23.40 51.74
N SER A 934 -60.13 -23.12 52.77
CA SER A 934 -61.01 -21.93 52.89
C SER A 934 -60.34 -20.55 53.07
N SER A 935 -59.09 -20.36 52.63
CA SER A 935 -58.34 -19.10 52.73
C SER A 935 -58.17 -18.33 51.40
N ILE A 936 -58.58 -18.88 50.25
CA ILE A 936 -58.62 -18.15 48.97
C ILE A 936 -59.99 -18.36 48.30
N ILE A 937 -60.88 -17.38 48.43
CA ILE A 937 -62.24 -17.42 47.88
C ILE A 937 -62.22 -16.84 46.46
N GLY A 938 -62.69 -17.61 45.47
CA GLY A 938 -63.05 -17.11 44.14
C GLY A 938 -62.25 -17.62 42.95
N ILE A 939 -61.27 -18.51 43.15
CA ILE A 939 -60.41 -19.05 42.07
C ILE A 939 -60.56 -20.57 42.00
N ASN A 940 -60.93 -21.09 40.82
CA ASN A 940 -60.87 -22.51 40.53
C ASN A 940 -59.40 -22.94 40.40
N PHE A 941 -58.88 -23.63 41.41
CA PHE A 941 -57.50 -24.14 41.42
C PHE A 941 -57.34 -25.42 40.60
N LEU A 942 -56.20 -25.54 39.93
CA LEU A 942 -55.70 -26.79 39.36
C LEU A 942 -55.37 -27.77 40.49
N ASN A 943 -56.33 -28.60 40.90
CA ASN A 943 -56.07 -29.72 41.81
C ASN A 943 -56.73 -31.00 41.33
N ALA A 944 -55.92 -32.05 41.22
CA ALA A 944 -56.24 -33.23 40.44
C ALA A 944 -57.10 -34.25 41.21
N VAL A 945 -58.16 -34.71 40.54
CA VAL A 945 -58.45 -36.13 40.47
C VAL A 945 -58.16 -36.53 39.02
N PRO A 946 -57.45 -37.65 38.75
CA PRO A 946 -57.29 -38.15 37.38
C PRO A 946 -58.68 -38.50 36.82
N ASN A 947 -59.25 -37.60 36.02
CA ASN A 947 -60.32 -37.97 35.11
C ASN A 947 -59.65 -38.78 33.97
N SER A 948 -60.29 -39.86 33.50
CA SER A 948 -59.79 -40.57 32.30
C SER A 948 -59.67 -39.66 31.08
N ASP A 949 -60.44 -38.57 31.09
CA ASP A 949 -60.63 -37.68 29.96
C ASP A 949 -59.75 -36.42 30.06
N HIS A 950 -59.16 -36.11 31.23
CA HIS A 950 -58.16 -35.04 31.38
C HIS A 950 -56.79 -35.62 31.76
N ASP A 951 -55.85 -35.62 30.81
CA ASP A 951 -54.46 -36.05 31.00
C ASP A 951 -53.48 -34.92 31.37
N ALA A 952 -54.03 -33.77 31.79
CA ALA A 952 -53.30 -32.69 32.42
C ALA A 952 -52.52 -33.21 33.63
N ASN A 953 -51.19 -33.15 33.56
CA ASN A 953 -50.33 -33.37 34.72
C ASN A 953 -49.87 -31.99 35.24
N PRO A 954 -50.63 -31.35 36.15
CA PRO A 954 -50.21 -30.13 36.82
C PRO A 954 -49.03 -30.47 37.74
N SER A 955 -47.85 -30.45 37.16
CA SER A 955 -46.59 -30.67 37.86
C SER A 955 -46.31 -29.56 38.89
N THR A 956 -45.45 -29.87 39.84
CA THR A 956 -45.31 -29.11 41.08
C THR A 956 -44.79 -27.67 40.89
N ASN A 957 -45.01 -26.86 41.94
CA ASN A 957 -44.44 -25.51 42.14
C ASN A 957 -45.00 -24.35 41.30
N ASN A 958 -46.21 -24.43 40.75
CA ASN A 958 -46.90 -23.22 40.25
C ASN A 958 -47.37 -22.35 41.45
N ILE A 959 -47.30 -21.03 41.32
CA ILE A 959 -47.60 -20.01 42.36
C ILE A 959 -48.76 -19.11 41.93
#